data_AF-A0A1I8HHU2-F1
#
_entry.id   AF-A0A1I8HHU2-F1
#
_cell.length_a   1.000
_cell.length_b   1.000
_cell.length_c   1.000
_cell.angle_alpha   90.00
_cell.angle_beta   90.00
_cell.angle_gamma   90.00
#
_symmetry.space_group_name_H-M   'P 1'
#
loop_
_entity.id
_entity.type
_entity.pdbx_description
1 polymer ?
#
loop_
_entity_poly.entity_id
_entity_poly.type
_entity_poly.pdbx_seq_one_letter_code
_entity_poly.pdbx_strand_id
1 'polypeptide(L)'
;FHASAAAADVQGMFSGFGQSGDTAAENSELNRGRIFATETESLLQSCSPMSPSTVAQQSLLHQSEDPNWTSITPWDPAQTAGPGRPIALESVRFFSEPSQILELTARVLNIAPEKRVMARVTFDNWRHQSDWSLRYCQTLADCHPGGQERFRARLQVPAGAAAFELALSYSADGQVHWDNNAGRNYMYVYKASMGCCISTVACCFCSSAASLCCSACPSCRSSTSTRLMYSLLFLLSTILSCIMLAPGMKTLLAKVPALCDTYKIDTSIGKIDTGVKSGFNCDLVLRIWCGLSEFGATAFFVLMALLTIKVRHSKDIRATLHNGFWFFKLLALILLWVGAFFIPASSDFTTVWMIFGMCGSLLFIIIQLVLLIDFAHCWNERWTEGYEESGSNWYYCGLLFFTVLFYSAAIALTVLLYVYYGANAQCVTNQALISVNLIFCIIASAMSVLPAVQEHQRSGLLQGGLISLYVMYLTWSAVSSSTLPACNPTLTLNNYTRHSPEGSSKHSETSVGVGFELQTWATLAVFIVAVLYSTLRTSAHSSVGRLDMNTRDGMENPILLEPVETNDNSSGQDKEGQTIVNDEEECVTYSYCMLHVMLALASLYVMMTITNWYSPSSNLQTMQTNNAALWIKTVSSWLCLLLYVWTLWAPVVLQDRDFS
;
A
#
# COMPACT_ATOMS: atom_id res chain seq x y z
N PHE A 1 -46.11 -35.05 -2.22
CA PHE A 1 -45.20 -35.53 -1.17
C PHE A 1 -44.74 -34.33 -0.35
N HIS A 2 -45.11 -34.34 0.93
CA HIS A 2 -44.78 -33.41 2.02
C HIS A 2 -43.30 -32.99 2.06
N ALA A 3 -42.86 -31.91 2.71
CA ALA A 3 -43.45 -30.72 3.33
C ALA A 3 -42.29 -29.79 3.76
N SER A 4 -42.60 -28.52 3.98
CA SER A 4 -41.72 -27.41 4.34
C SER A 4 -41.37 -27.31 5.83
N ALA A 5 -40.20 -26.72 6.10
CA ALA A 5 -39.90 -25.61 7.02
C ALA A 5 -40.43 -25.56 8.49
N ALA A 6 -39.49 -25.12 9.34
CA ALA A 6 -39.61 -24.16 10.46
C ALA A 6 -39.99 -24.63 11.89
N ALA A 7 -39.06 -24.30 12.80
CA ALA A 7 -39.22 -23.65 14.10
C ALA A 7 -39.92 -24.34 15.32
N ALA A 8 -39.28 -24.05 16.47
CA ALA A 8 -39.80 -23.87 17.83
C ALA A 8 -39.88 -25.07 18.80
N ASP A 9 -39.22 -24.84 19.95
CA ASP A 9 -39.55 -25.17 21.36
C ASP A 9 -40.10 -26.54 21.73
N VAL A 10 -39.57 -27.13 22.82
CA VAL A 10 -40.37 -27.45 24.02
C VAL A 10 -39.45 -27.59 25.24
N GLN A 11 -39.81 -26.80 26.25
CA GLN A 11 -39.41 -26.86 27.64
C GLN A 11 -40.37 -27.79 28.40
N GLY A 12 -39.85 -28.67 29.25
CA GLY A 12 -40.56 -29.16 30.44
C GLY A 12 -40.89 -30.66 30.53
N MET A 13 -40.29 -31.32 31.51
CA MET A 13 -40.92 -32.33 32.40
C MET A 13 -39.95 -32.61 33.56
N PHE A 14 -40.17 -31.99 34.72
CA PHE A 14 -40.91 -32.54 35.88
C PHE A 14 -40.08 -33.48 36.79
N SER A 15 -39.70 -32.91 37.93
CA SER A 15 -39.90 -33.43 39.30
C SER A 15 -39.24 -34.74 39.77
N GLY A 16 -38.40 -34.59 40.79
CA GLY A 16 -38.13 -35.60 41.82
C GLY A 16 -37.53 -34.95 43.07
N PHE A 17 -38.33 -34.86 44.14
CA PHE A 17 -37.93 -34.62 45.54
C PHE A 17 -36.75 -35.53 45.94
N GLY A 18 -35.82 -35.27 46.87
CA GLY A 18 -35.72 -34.35 48.01
C GLY A 18 -34.83 -35.03 49.07
N GLN A 19 -34.20 -34.23 49.95
CA GLN A 19 -33.48 -34.58 51.18
C GLN A 19 -31.97 -34.92 51.16
N SER A 20 -31.28 -34.25 52.11
CA SER A 20 -30.01 -34.54 52.79
C SER A 20 -28.71 -34.03 52.16
N GLY A 21 -27.99 -33.15 52.88
CA GLY A 21 -26.56 -32.93 52.65
C GLY A 21 -25.99 -31.51 52.77
N ASP A 22 -26.50 -30.62 53.62
CA ASP A 22 -25.76 -29.41 54.02
C ASP A 22 -24.58 -29.79 54.93
N THR A 23 -23.37 -29.89 54.38
CA THR A 23 -22.06 -29.62 55.03
C THR A 23 -20.92 -30.02 54.10
N ALA A 24 -20.59 -29.21 53.08
CA ALA A 24 -19.35 -29.39 52.31
C ALA A 24 -18.88 -28.18 51.46
N ALA A 25 -19.40 -26.96 51.69
CA ALA A 25 -19.04 -25.79 50.88
C ALA A 25 -18.55 -24.57 51.67
N GLU A 26 -18.34 -24.71 52.99
CA GLU A 26 -17.90 -23.59 53.86
C GLU A 26 -16.41 -23.67 54.25
N ASN A 27 -15.67 -24.68 53.78
CA ASN A 27 -14.25 -24.87 54.09
C ASN A 27 -13.28 -24.57 52.93
N SER A 28 -13.78 -24.07 51.79
CA SER A 28 -12.92 -23.70 50.64
C SER A 28 -12.60 -22.20 50.56
N GLU A 29 -13.32 -21.32 51.26
CA GLU A 29 -13.04 -19.88 51.26
C GLU A 29 -12.20 -19.43 52.47
N LEU A 30 -12.14 -20.23 53.55
CA LEU A 30 -11.33 -19.91 54.73
C LEU A 30 -9.82 -20.20 54.57
N ASN A 31 -9.42 -20.98 53.56
CA ASN A 31 -8.02 -21.35 53.30
C ASN A 31 -7.31 -20.51 52.22
N ARG A 32 -8.01 -19.62 51.51
CA ARG A 32 -7.38 -18.61 50.62
C ARG A 32 -7.02 -17.31 51.34
N GLY A 33 -7.61 -17.06 52.51
CA GLY A 33 -7.29 -15.91 53.38
C GLY A 33 -6.11 -16.12 54.34
N ARG A 34 -5.50 -17.32 54.38
CA ARG A 34 -4.44 -17.67 55.35
C ARG A 34 -3.03 -17.85 54.78
N ILE A 35 -2.85 -17.69 53.46
CA ILE A 35 -1.53 -17.79 52.81
C ILE A 35 -0.96 -16.39 52.44
N PHE A 36 -1.74 -15.32 52.57
CA PHE A 36 -1.27 -13.93 52.40
C PHE A 36 -0.99 -13.18 53.72
N ALA A 37 -1.12 -13.85 54.87
CA ALA A 37 -1.00 -13.23 56.20
C ALA A 37 0.33 -13.53 56.91
N THR A 38 1.32 -14.12 56.24
CA THR A 38 2.61 -14.51 56.86
C THR A 38 3.84 -13.80 56.28
N GLU A 39 3.67 -12.75 55.48
CA GLU A 39 4.81 -11.96 54.94
C GLU A 39 4.69 -10.45 55.15
N THR A 40 3.78 -9.99 56.02
CA THR A 40 3.59 -8.56 56.35
C THR A 40 3.72 -8.23 57.84
N GLU A 41 4.51 -9.01 58.59
CA GLU A 41 4.82 -8.75 60.02
C GLU A 41 6.33 -8.67 60.32
N SER A 42 7.16 -8.18 59.40
CA SER A 42 8.61 -7.99 59.66
C SER A 42 9.16 -6.58 59.39
N LEU A 43 8.33 -5.54 59.30
CA LEU A 43 8.81 -4.15 59.13
C LEU A 43 8.07 -3.15 60.02
N LEU A 44 7.92 -3.48 61.31
CA LEU A 44 7.58 -2.53 62.37
C LEU A 44 8.74 -2.43 63.38
N GLN A 45 9.83 -1.76 63.01
CA GLN A 45 10.79 -1.21 63.99
C GLN A 45 11.77 -0.22 63.35
N SER A 46 11.45 1.08 63.41
CA SER A 46 12.37 2.15 63.84
C SER A 46 11.80 3.52 63.43
N CYS A 47 11.06 4.18 64.32
CA CYS A 47 10.88 5.64 64.25
C CYS A 47 11.88 6.28 65.20
N SER A 48 12.82 7.05 64.65
CA SER A 48 13.62 8.05 65.37
C SER A 48 13.71 9.28 64.48
N PRO A 49 13.70 10.50 65.04
CA PRO A 49 13.62 11.72 64.25
C PRO A 49 14.98 12.02 63.59
N MET A 50 15.02 12.10 62.26
CA MET A 50 16.17 12.64 61.52
C MET A 50 15.93 14.09 61.12
N SER A 51 17.00 14.87 61.16
CA SER A 51 17.09 16.32 61.06
C SER A 51 16.90 16.86 59.62
N PRO A 52 16.70 18.19 59.42
CA PRO A 52 16.16 18.77 58.18
C PRO A 52 17.14 18.86 56.98
N SER A 53 18.23 18.09 56.95
CA SER A 53 19.24 18.20 55.89
C SER A 53 19.26 17.04 54.89
N THR A 54 18.33 16.07 54.99
CA THR A 54 18.24 14.91 54.08
C THR A 54 17.00 14.92 53.18
N VAL A 55 16.24 16.02 53.14
CA VAL A 55 15.02 16.16 52.30
C VAL A 55 15.35 16.62 50.87
N ALA A 56 16.54 17.15 50.63
CA ALA A 56 16.91 17.74 49.33
C ALA A 56 17.49 16.74 48.30
N GLN A 57 17.62 15.45 48.63
CA GLN A 57 18.32 14.49 47.75
C GLN A 57 17.54 13.21 47.44
N GLN A 58 16.25 13.16 47.79
CA GLN A 58 15.36 12.01 47.53
C GLN A 58 14.20 12.33 46.58
N SER A 59 14.30 13.43 45.83
CA SER A 59 13.33 13.89 44.83
C SER A 59 13.69 13.50 43.38
N LEU A 60 14.62 12.57 43.15
CA LEU A 60 15.12 12.23 41.81
C LEU A 60 15.22 10.73 41.49
N LEU A 61 14.46 9.86 42.17
CA LEU A 61 14.46 8.42 41.86
C LEU A 61 13.04 7.89 41.59
N HIS A 62 12.87 7.39 40.36
CA HIS A 62 11.71 6.69 39.78
C HIS A 62 10.44 7.51 39.44
N GLN A 63 10.53 8.32 38.38
CA GLN A 63 9.41 8.54 37.45
C GLN A 63 9.62 7.63 36.24
N SER A 64 9.06 6.42 36.23
CA SER A 64 8.79 5.72 34.96
C SER A 64 7.50 6.30 34.40
N GLU A 65 7.62 7.39 33.65
CA GLU A 65 6.51 7.96 32.89
C GLU A 65 6.42 7.25 31.55
N ASP A 66 5.39 6.43 31.34
CA ASP A 66 5.13 5.86 30.02
C ASP A 66 4.79 6.97 29.01
N PRO A 67 5.47 7.04 27.86
CA PRO A 67 5.29 8.13 26.90
C PRO A 67 4.04 8.00 26.01
N ASN A 68 3.17 7.01 26.22
CA ASN A 68 2.17 6.62 25.22
C ASN A 68 0.81 7.33 25.33
N TRP A 69 0.46 7.90 26.48
CA TRP A 69 -0.79 8.65 26.67
C TRP A 69 -0.51 10.14 26.83
N THR A 70 -1.27 10.98 26.12
CA THR A 70 -1.13 12.44 26.17
C THR A 70 -2.45 13.12 26.50
N SER A 71 -2.42 14.07 27.43
CA SER A 71 -3.56 14.95 27.73
C SER A 71 -3.78 15.92 26.56
N ILE A 72 -4.97 15.94 25.97
CA ILE A 72 -5.34 16.90 24.90
C ILE A 72 -5.91 18.17 25.51
N THR A 73 -6.64 18.04 26.61
CA THR A 73 -7.19 19.19 27.32
C THR A 73 -6.11 19.80 28.21
N PRO A 74 -5.78 21.10 28.06
CA PRO A 74 -4.84 21.75 28.96
C PRO A 74 -5.46 21.87 30.36
N TRP A 75 -4.69 21.48 31.37
CA TRP A 75 -4.99 21.65 32.78
C TRP A 75 -3.68 21.86 33.54
N ASP A 76 -3.73 22.54 34.68
CA ASP A 76 -2.55 22.89 35.46
C ASP A 76 -2.45 22.00 36.72
N PRO A 77 -1.42 21.14 36.84
CA PRO A 77 -1.19 20.28 38.00
C PRO A 77 -0.87 21.04 39.29
N ALA A 78 -0.49 22.32 39.19
CA ALA A 78 -0.25 23.16 40.36
C ALA A 78 -1.55 23.65 41.00
N GLN A 79 -2.72 23.44 40.37
CA GLN A 79 -4.01 23.80 40.95
C GLN A 79 -4.37 22.87 42.11
N THR A 80 -4.71 23.45 43.25
CA THR A 80 -5.05 22.71 44.47
C THR A 80 -6.50 22.93 44.89
N ALA A 81 -7.03 22.03 45.72
CA ALA A 81 -8.38 22.19 46.26
C ALA A 81 -8.45 23.38 47.23
N GLY A 82 -9.49 24.19 47.14
CA GLY A 82 -9.68 25.36 47.98
C GLY A 82 -11.16 25.71 48.15
N PRO A 83 -11.49 26.80 48.88
CA PRO A 83 -12.87 27.16 49.19
C PRO A 83 -13.78 27.33 47.97
N GLY A 84 -13.23 27.74 46.82
CA GLY A 84 -13.95 27.84 45.54
C GLY A 84 -13.89 26.59 44.66
N ARG A 85 -13.07 25.60 45.02
CA ARG A 85 -12.89 24.34 44.27
C ARG A 85 -12.64 23.18 45.24
N PRO A 86 -13.70 22.52 45.73
CA PRO A 86 -13.60 21.47 46.75
C PRO A 86 -12.79 20.22 46.33
N ILE A 87 -12.63 19.99 45.03
CA ILE A 87 -11.86 18.88 44.47
C ILE A 87 -11.05 19.32 43.25
N ALA A 88 -9.80 18.88 43.16
CA ALA A 88 -8.90 19.14 42.04
C ALA A 88 -8.09 17.89 41.67
N LEU A 89 -7.93 17.62 40.38
CA LEU A 89 -7.00 16.59 39.90
C LEU A 89 -5.55 17.03 40.15
N GLU A 90 -4.75 16.16 40.76
CA GLU A 90 -3.35 16.45 41.11
C GLU A 90 -2.37 15.81 40.14
N SER A 91 -2.54 14.52 39.84
CA SER A 91 -1.68 13.82 38.89
C SER A 91 -2.37 12.60 38.29
N VAL A 92 -1.95 12.29 37.07
CA VAL A 92 -2.35 11.10 36.34
C VAL A 92 -1.08 10.40 35.91
N ARG A 93 -0.90 9.15 36.35
CA ARG A 93 0.26 8.31 35.97
C ARG A 93 -0.23 7.06 35.28
N PHE A 94 0.53 6.61 34.30
CA PHE A 94 0.31 5.34 33.60
C PHE A 94 1.46 4.40 33.94
N PHE A 95 1.12 3.13 34.18
CA PHE A 95 2.09 2.06 34.43
C PHE A 95 1.92 0.96 33.38
N SER A 96 2.99 0.70 32.63
CA SER A 96 3.10 -0.39 31.69
C SER A 96 3.45 -1.68 32.41
N GLU A 97 2.72 -2.71 32.02
CA GLU A 97 2.80 -4.11 32.42
C GLU A 97 2.35 -4.53 33.85
N PRO A 98 1.60 -5.65 33.94
CA PRO A 98 1.04 -6.46 32.84
C PRO A 98 -0.33 -5.96 32.33
N SER A 99 -0.87 -4.82 32.79
CA SER A 99 -2.30 -4.51 32.59
C SER A 99 -2.68 -3.03 32.37
N GLN A 100 -1.81 -2.18 31.81
CA GLN A 100 -2.08 -0.73 31.56
C GLN A 100 -2.83 -0.05 32.72
N ILE A 101 -2.15 0.11 33.85
CA ILE A 101 -2.77 0.63 35.06
C ILE A 101 -2.67 2.16 35.06
N LEU A 102 -3.82 2.81 35.12
CA LEU A 102 -3.99 4.24 35.33
C LEU A 102 -4.05 4.54 36.84
N GLU A 103 -3.12 5.33 37.35
CA GLU A 103 -3.16 5.86 38.70
C GLU A 103 -3.58 7.33 38.71
N LEU A 104 -4.77 7.58 39.26
CA LEU A 104 -5.33 8.92 39.42
C LEU A 104 -5.11 9.38 40.86
N THR A 105 -4.58 10.59 41.04
CA THR A 105 -4.49 11.24 42.35
C THR A 105 -5.27 12.55 42.32
N ALA A 106 -6.16 12.73 43.31
CA ALA A 106 -6.97 13.93 43.48
C ALA A 106 -6.71 14.54 44.87
N ARG A 107 -6.78 15.87 44.95
CA ARG A 107 -6.82 16.61 46.20
C ARG A 107 -8.25 17.04 46.50
N VAL A 108 -8.67 16.89 47.74
CA VAL A 108 -10.00 17.27 48.21
C VAL A 108 -9.90 18.16 49.45
N LEU A 109 -10.86 19.06 49.61
CA LEU A 109 -11.01 19.89 50.79
C LEU A 109 -11.75 19.12 51.89
N ASN A 110 -11.21 19.09 53.10
CA ASN A 110 -11.80 18.43 54.25
C ASN A 110 -13.00 19.23 54.79
N ILE A 111 -14.19 18.98 54.23
CA ILE A 111 -15.46 19.68 54.55
C ILE A 111 -16.25 18.94 55.64
N ALA A 112 -16.42 17.62 55.51
CA ALA A 112 -17.16 16.78 56.46
C ALA A 112 -16.47 15.42 56.60
N PRO A 113 -16.59 14.71 57.74
CA PRO A 113 -15.92 13.43 57.96
C PRO A 113 -16.39 12.33 57.00
N GLU A 114 -17.66 12.32 56.60
CA GLU A 114 -18.18 11.42 55.57
C GLU A 114 -17.89 11.98 54.18
N LYS A 115 -17.01 11.29 53.44
CA LYS A 115 -16.53 11.70 52.12
C LYS A 115 -16.65 10.56 51.13
N ARG A 116 -17.17 10.85 49.94
CA ARG A 116 -17.16 9.94 48.80
C ARG A 116 -16.51 10.61 47.62
N VAL A 117 -15.33 10.12 47.21
CA VAL A 117 -14.57 10.65 46.08
C VAL A 117 -14.57 9.62 44.96
N MET A 118 -15.01 10.01 43.77
CA MET A 118 -15.01 9.15 42.59
C MET A 118 -14.41 9.83 41.37
N ALA A 119 -13.87 9.02 40.47
CA ALA A 119 -13.60 9.38 39.09
C ALA A 119 -14.66 8.73 38.20
N ARG A 120 -15.36 9.55 37.42
CA ARG A 120 -16.27 9.10 36.37
C ARG A 120 -15.52 9.11 35.05
N VAL A 121 -15.48 7.96 34.38
CA VAL A 121 -14.72 7.76 33.15
C VAL A 121 -15.62 7.26 32.02
N THR A 122 -15.36 7.73 30.81
CA THR A 122 -16.01 7.29 29.58
C THR A 122 -14.98 7.01 28.49
N PHE A 123 -15.27 6.00 27.66
CA PHE A 123 -14.46 5.65 26.49
C PHE A 123 -15.19 5.93 25.16
N ASP A 124 -16.48 6.28 25.21
CA ASP A 124 -17.36 6.42 24.04
C ASP A 124 -18.21 7.69 24.09
N ASN A 125 -17.58 8.82 24.46
CA ASN A 125 -18.19 10.15 24.44
C ASN A 125 -19.50 10.23 25.29
N TRP A 126 -19.39 9.80 26.55
CA TRP A 126 -20.41 9.84 27.61
C TRP A 126 -21.67 8.98 27.39
N ARG A 127 -21.69 8.10 26.37
CA ARG A 127 -22.77 7.14 26.16
C ARG A 127 -22.78 6.05 27.23
N HIS A 128 -21.61 5.55 27.62
CA HIS A 128 -21.44 4.68 28.79
C HIS A 128 -20.48 5.33 29.78
N GLN A 129 -20.83 5.24 31.07
CA GLN A 129 -20.07 5.87 32.15
C GLN A 129 -19.74 4.81 33.21
N SER A 130 -18.48 4.79 33.66
CA SER A 130 -18.02 3.95 34.76
C SER A 130 -17.55 4.81 35.92
N ASP A 131 -18.09 4.55 37.13
CA ASP A 131 -17.74 5.26 38.35
C ASP A 131 -16.74 4.45 39.18
N TRP A 132 -15.61 5.07 39.47
CA TRP A 132 -14.48 4.45 40.15
C TRP A 132 -14.17 5.16 41.47
N SER A 133 -14.22 4.44 42.58
CA SER A 133 -13.98 5.02 43.91
C SER A 133 -12.49 5.26 44.17
N LEU A 134 -12.13 6.47 44.59
CA LEU A 134 -10.79 6.78 45.07
C LEU A 134 -10.69 6.45 46.57
N ARG A 135 -9.51 6.01 47.00
CA ARG A 135 -9.19 5.69 48.40
C ARG A 135 -8.39 6.81 49.03
N TYR A 136 -8.65 7.08 50.31
CA TYR A 136 -7.87 8.03 51.10
C TYR A 136 -6.40 7.59 51.18
N CYS A 137 -5.47 8.53 51.03
CA CYS A 137 -4.03 8.29 51.18
C CYS A 137 -3.45 9.00 52.40
N GLN A 138 -3.55 10.33 52.44
CA GLN A 138 -2.93 11.15 53.48
C GLN A 138 -3.58 12.54 53.58
N THR A 139 -3.44 13.16 54.75
CA THR A 139 -3.75 14.58 54.98
C THR A 139 -2.52 15.43 54.69
N LEU A 140 -2.68 16.54 53.95
CA LEU A 140 -1.58 17.35 53.41
C LEU A 140 -1.34 18.66 54.18
N ALA A 141 -2.36 19.20 54.85
CA ALA A 141 -2.26 20.39 55.68
C ALA A 141 -3.26 20.28 56.84
N ASP A 142 -2.79 20.56 58.05
CA ASP A 142 -3.41 20.60 59.40
C ASP A 142 -4.82 20.03 59.59
N CYS A 143 -5.00 19.29 60.70
CA CYS A 143 -6.23 18.59 61.11
C CYS A 143 -7.46 19.50 61.43
N HIS A 144 -7.51 20.71 60.89
CA HIS A 144 -8.61 21.66 61.06
C HIS A 144 -9.59 21.63 59.86
N PRO A 145 -10.86 22.07 60.06
CA PRO A 145 -11.80 22.27 58.97
C PRO A 145 -11.19 23.21 57.91
N GLY A 146 -11.12 22.75 56.66
CA GLY A 146 -10.43 23.48 55.57
C GLY A 146 -9.04 22.97 55.20
N GLY A 147 -8.52 21.93 55.87
CA GLY A 147 -7.33 21.19 55.43
C GLY A 147 -7.54 20.44 54.10
N GLN A 148 -6.45 20.09 53.42
CA GLN A 148 -6.49 19.30 52.17
C GLN A 148 -6.13 17.84 52.44
N GLU A 149 -6.80 16.93 51.73
CA GLU A 149 -6.53 15.49 51.75
C GLU A 149 -6.26 14.97 50.35
N ARG A 150 -5.46 13.91 50.26
CA ARG A 150 -5.11 13.25 49.01
C ARG A 150 -5.82 11.91 48.90
N PHE A 151 -6.48 11.70 47.77
CA PHE A 151 -7.17 10.48 47.41
C PHE A 151 -6.55 9.89 46.13
N ARG A 152 -6.47 8.56 46.04
CA ARG A 152 -5.88 7.85 44.90
C ARG A 152 -6.70 6.65 44.46
N ALA A 153 -6.74 6.39 43.16
CA ALA A 153 -7.26 5.16 42.58
C ALA A 153 -6.27 4.57 41.57
N ARG A 154 -6.25 3.24 41.45
CA ARG A 154 -5.58 2.50 40.38
C ARG A 154 -6.62 1.74 39.58
N LEU A 155 -6.60 1.91 38.27
CA LEU A 155 -7.70 1.61 37.38
C LEU A 155 -7.15 0.93 36.14
N GLN A 156 -7.83 -0.10 35.67
CA GLN A 156 -7.41 -0.82 34.48
C GLN A 156 -8.08 -0.19 33.26
N VAL A 157 -7.28 0.25 32.29
CA VAL A 157 -7.79 0.77 31.02
C VAL A 157 -8.19 -0.42 30.13
N PRO A 158 -9.39 -0.43 29.52
CA PRO A 158 -9.78 -1.49 28.58
C PRO A 158 -8.79 -1.63 27.43
N ALA A 159 -8.42 -2.87 27.10
CA ALA A 159 -7.52 -3.16 25.99
C ALA A 159 -8.11 -2.61 24.67
N GLY A 160 -7.33 -1.80 23.95
CA GLY A 160 -7.74 -1.19 22.67
C GLY A 160 -8.43 0.18 22.78
N ALA A 161 -8.53 0.78 23.96
CA ALA A 161 -9.05 2.14 24.10
C ALA A 161 -8.12 3.17 23.42
N ALA A 162 -8.61 3.90 22.42
CA ALA A 162 -7.86 4.93 21.71
C ALA A 162 -7.84 6.28 22.46
N ALA A 163 -8.89 6.56 23.22
CA ALA A 163 -9.09 7.79 23.99
C ALA A 163 -9.99 7.52 25.20
N PHE A 164 -9.88 8.34 26.24
CA PHE A 164 -10.84 8.39 27.33
C PHE A 164 -10.99 9.79 27.90
N GLU A 165 -12.17 10.06 28.45
CA GLU A 165 -12.45 11.29 29.20
C GLU A 165 -12.78 10.95 30.65
N LEU A 166 -12.32 11.81 31.57
CA LEU A 166 -12.62 11.68 32.99
C LEU A 166 -13.11 12.99 33.61
N ALA A 167 -13.94 12.87 34.64
CA ALA A 167 -14.33 13.94 35.56
C ALA A 167 -14.31 13.42 37.00
N LEU A 168 -14.05 14.27 37.97
CA LEU A 168 -14.04 13.89 39.38
C LEU A 168 -15.31 14.36 40.09
N SER A 169 -15.82 13.54 41.00
CA SER A 169 -16.93 13.90 41.89
C SER A 169 -16.54 13.74 43.36
N TYR A 170 -16.90 14.71 44.18
CA TYR A 170 -16.69 14.71 45.62
C TYR A 170 -18.00 14.98 46.33
N SER A 171 -18.50 14.00 47.09
CA SER A 171 -19.66 14.16 47.97
C SER A 171 -19.23 14.32 49.42
N ALA A 172 -19.68 15.40 50.05
CA ALA A 172 -19.52 15.69 51.47
C ALA A 172 -20.70 16.54 51.95
N ASP A 173 -21.15 16.32 53.20
CA ASP A 173 -22.23 17.08 53.84
C ASP A 173 -23.54 17.16 53.02
N GLY A 174 -23.89 16.06 52.34
CA GLY A 174 -25.08 15.99 51.48
C GLY A 174 -25.00 16.76 50.15
N GLN A 175 -23.89 17.43 49.86
CA GLN A 175 -23.64 18.11 48.57
C GLN A 175 -22.68 17.28 47.69
N VAL A 176 -22.76 17.49 46.36
CA VAL A 176 -21.86 16.86 45.38
C VAL A 176 -21.17 17.95 44.57
N HIS A 177 -19.84 17.97 44.63
CA HIS A 177 -18.98 18.88 43.89
C HIS A 177 -18.32 18.13 42.73
N TRP A 178 -18.24 18.78 41.56
CA TRP A 178 -17.66 18.21 40.35
C TRP A 178 -16.42 18.99 39.91
N ASP A 179 -15.40 18.27 39.47
CA ASP A 179 -14.28 18.82 38.72
C ASP A 179 -14.25 18.19 37.32
N ASN A 180 -14.75 18.96 36.36
CA ASN A 180 -14.85 18.60 34.96
C ASN A 180 -13.97 19.53 34.08
N ASN A 181 -12.89 20.07 34.64
CA ASN A 181 -11.96 20.94 33.91
C ASN A 181 -12.65 22.13 33.20
N ALA A 182 -13.51 22.86 33.91
CA ALA A 182 -14.31 23.97 33.39
C ALA A 182 -15.19 23.60 32.18
N GLY A 183 -15.79 22.40 32.22
CA GLY A 183 -16.69 21.89 31.19
C GLY A 183 -16.01 21.23 29.99
N ARG A 184 -14.68 21.12 29.98
CA ARG A 184 -13.90 20.47 28.91
C ARG A 184 -13.57 18.99 29.18
N ASN A 185 -13.81 18.54 30.41
CA ASN A 185 -13.34 17.25 30.95
C ASN A 185 -11.81 17.10 30.83
N TYR A 186 -11.29 16.04 31.42
CA TYR A 186 -9.89 15.65 31.29
C TYR A 186 -9.80 14.56 30.22
N MET A 187 -9.31 14.92 29.03
CA MET A 187 -9.23 14.04 27.86
C MET A 187 -7.80 13.55 27.63
N TYR A 188 -7.64 12.23 27.57
CA TYR A 188 -6.37 11.58 27.27
C TYR A 188 -6.50 10.73 26.01
N VAL A 189 -5.50 10.80 25.14
CA VAL A 189 -5.45 10.06 23.87
C VAL A 189 -4.16 9.28 23.75
N TYR A 190 -4.27 8.08 23.19
CA TYR A 190 -3.15 7.20 22.93
C TYR A 190 -2.39 7.65 21.68
N LYS A 191 -1.07 7.83 21.79
CA LYS A 191 -0.20 8.43 20.75
C LYS A 191 -0.26 7.71 19.40
N ALA A 192 -0.56 6.41 19.36
CA ALA A 192 -0.68 5.68 18.09
C ALA A 192 -1.85 6.17 17.19
N SER A 193 -2.83 6.89 17.74
CA SER A 193 -4.02 7.34 16.99
C SER A 193 -3.87 8.70 16.28
N MET A 194 -2.89 9.54 16.67
CA MET A 194 -2.73 10.89 16.08
C MET A 194 -1.94 10.92 14.75
N GLY A 195 -1.46 9.77 14.26
CA GLY A 195 -0.55 9.70 13.11
C GLY A 195 -1.16 9.67 11.70
N CYS A 196 -2.49 9.55 11.55
CA CYS A 196 -3.05 9.09 10.27
C CYS A 196 -3.44 10.20 9.27
N CYS A 197 -3.78 11.41 9.72
CA CYS A 197 -4.37 12.43 8.82
C CYS A 197 -3.43 13.59 8.43
N ILE A 198 -2.37 13.85 9.21
CA ILE A 198 -1.38 14.90 8.91
C ILE A 198 -0.15 14.31 8.20
N SER A 199 0.00 12.98 8.17
CA SER A 199 1.19 12.31 7.64
C SER A 199 1.18 12.07 6.14
N THR A 200 0.08 12.24 5.39
CA THR A 200 0.10 12.05 3.93
C THR A 200 0.96 13.09 3.19
N VAL A 201 1.09 14.30 3.73
CA VAL A 201 1.99 15.32 3.16
C VAL A 201 3.38 15.25 3.78
N ALA A 202 3.50 14.90 5.07
CA ALA A 202 4.79 14.76 5.76
C ALA A 202 5.54 13.45 5.43
N CYS A 203 4.85 12.38 5.01
CA CYS A 203 5.45 11.11 4.56
C CYS A 203 6.30 11.30 3.27
N CYS A 204 6.24 12.46 2.59
CA CYS A 204 7.11 12.81 1.45
C CYS A 204 8.45 13.50 1.84
N PHE A 205 8.64 13.95 3.08
CA PHE A 205 9.76 14.82 3.46
C PHE A 205 10.90 14.16 4.24
N CYS A 206 10.74 12.94 4.75
CA CYS A 206 11.79 12.27 5.55
C CYS A 206 12.06 10.83 5.10
N SER A 207 13.34 10.44 5.11
CA SER A 207 13.84 9.09 4.78
C SER A 207 13.28 7.95 5.65
N SER A 208 12.43 8.25 6.64
CA SER A 208 11.89 7.29 7.62
C SER A 208 10.35 7.15 7.55
N ALA A 209 9.70 7.68 6.52
CA ALA A 209 8.23 7.75 6.45
C ALA A 209 7.49 6.39 6.40
N ALA A 210 8.19 5.29 6.12
CA ALA A 210 7.58 3.96 6.17
C ALA A 210 7.25 3.48 7.60
N SER A 211 7.90 4.02 8.64
CA SER A 211 7.71 3.56 10.03
C SER A 211 6.61 4.28 10.81
N LEU A 212 6.06 5.37 10.26
CA LEU A 212 5.08 6.23 10.94
C LEU A 212 3.66 6.08 10.38
N CYS A 213 3.53 5.60 9.14
CA CYS A 213 2.27 5.63 8.40
C CYS A 213 1.41 4.33 8.64
N CYS A 214 1.92 3.24 9.26
CA CYS A 214 1.13 2.03 9.58
C CYS A 214 1.64 1.22 10.80
N SER A 215 0.95 1.23 11.94
CA SER A 215 1.18 0.23 13.02
C SER A 215 0.74 -1.20 12.64
N ALA A 216 0.00 -1.33 11.53
CA ALA A 216 -0.48 -2.60 10.99
C ALA A 216 0.43 -3.20 9.90
N CYS A 217 1.54 -2.52 9.53
CA CYS A 217 2.49 -3.05 8.56
C CYS A 217 3.69 -3.70 9.28
N PRO A 218 4.19 -4.86 8.80
CA PRO A 218 5.39 -5.51 9.36
C PRO A 218 6.64 -4.63 9.18
N SER A 219 7.72 -4.93 9.93
CA SER A 219 9.03 -4.27 9.78
C SER A 219 9.53 -4.40 8.33
N CYS A 220 9.66 -3.27 7.63
CA CYS A 220 10.09 -3.24 6.22
C CYS A 220 11.61 -3.05 6.13
N ARG A 221 12.26 -3.83 5.27
CA ARG A 221 13.68 -3.66 4.91
C ARG A 221 13.91 -2.35 4.17
N SER A 222 15.05 -1.70 4.41
CA SER A 222 15.42 -0.41 3.78
C SER A 222 15.40 -0.49 2.25
N SER A 223 15.96 -1.57 1.67
CA SER A 223 15.96 -1.83 0.23
C SER A 223 14.55 -1.86 -0.39
N THR A 224 13.59 -2.44 0.33
CA THR A 224 12.20 -2.60 -0.11
C THR A 224 11.45 -1.29 0.00
N SER A 225 11.69 -0.53 1.06
CA SER A 225 11.14 0.82 1.25
C SER A 225 11.53 1.77 0.10
N THR A 226 12.82 1.82 -0.26
CA THR A 226 13.30 2.69 -1.36
C THR A 226 12.65 2.33 -2.71
N ARG A 227 12.54 1.03 -3.03
CA ARG A 227 11.90 0.57 -4.29
C ARG A 227 10.41 0.88 -4.35
N LEU A 228 9.71 0.71 -3.22
CA LEU A 228 8.31 1.08 -3.10
C LEU A 228 8.12 2.59 -3.31
N MET A 229 8.96 3.42 -2.70
CA MET A 229 8.89 4.88 -2.86
C MET A 229 9.10 5.32 -4.32
N TYR A 230 10.09 4.78 -5.02
CA TYR A 230 10.25 5.08 -6.46
C TYR A 230 9.07 4.62 -7.31
N SER A 231 8.48 3.48 -6.96
CA SER A 231 7.29 2.98 -7.65
C SER A 231 6.06 3.83 -7.35
N LEU A 232 5.91 4.34 -6.14
CA LEU A 232 4.86 5.31 -5.80
C LEU A 232 5.03 6.63 -6.56
N LEU A 233 6.25 7.16 -6.68
CA LEU A 233 6.53 8.34 -7.50
C LEU A 233 6.16 8.12 -8.97
N PHE A 234 6.50 6.94 -9.49
CA PHE A 234 6.16 6.55 -10.85
C PHE A 234 4.64 6.37 -11.06
N LEU A 235 3.94 5.73 -10.11
CA LEU A 235 2.49 5.58 -10.14
C LEU A 235 1.77 6.93 -10.03
N LEU A 236 2.27 7.84 -9.20
CA LEU A 236 1.77 9.22 -9.11
C LEU A 236 1.88 9.94 -10.47
N SER A 237 3.03 9.78 -11.16
CA SER A 237 3.19 10.28 -12.53
C SER A 237 2.12 9.72 -13.46
N THR A 238 1.96 8.40 -13.47
CA THR A 238 1.01 7.71 -14.35
C THR A 238 -0.44 8.14 -14.08
N ILE A 239 -0.82 8.29 -12.80
CA ILE A 239 -2.15 8.74 -12.41
C ILE A 239 -2.40 10.17 -12.91
N LEU A 240 -1.42 11.07 -12.72
CA LEU A 240 -1.54 12.45 -13.20
C LEU A 240 -1.75 12.50 -14.72
N SER A 241 -0.99 11.70 -15.46
CA SER A 241 -1.14 11.57 -16.91
C SER A 241 -2.52 11.08 -17.32
N CYS A 242 -3.06 10.08 -16.62
CA CYS A 242 -4.41 9.57 -16.88
C CYS A 242 -5.48 10.64 -16.59
N ILE A 243 -5.30 11.42 -15.53
CA ILE A 243 -6.18 12.56 -15.18
C ILE A 243 -6.18 13.61 -16.30
N MET A 244 -5.03 13.90 -16.91
CA MET A 244 -4.95 14.87 -18.02
C MET A 244 -5.74 14.42 -19.26
N LEU A 245 -5.80 13.12 -19.50
CA LEU A 245 -6.54 12.56 -20.64
C LEU A 245 -8.05 12.37 -20.34
N ALA A 246 -8.50 12.64 -19.11
CA ALA A 246 -9.90 12.52 -18.73
C ALA A 246 -10.78 13.52 -19.49
N PRO A 247 -11.99 13.13 -19.95
CA PRO A 247 -12.85 13.99 -20.77
C PRO A 247 -13.28 15.28 -20.05
N GLY A 248 -13.35 15.26 -18.72
CA GLY A 248 -13.64 16.43 -17.90
C GLY A 248 -12.51 17.47 -17.84
N MET A 249 -11.27 17.10 -18.17
CA MET A 249 -10.15 18.04 -18.15
C MET A 249 -10.25 19.09 -19.26
N LYS A 250 -10.88 18.73 -20.39
CA LYS A 250 -11.13 19.63 -21.52
C LYS A 250 -11.95 20.85 -21.12
N THR A 251 -12.99 20.64 -20.29
CA THR A 251 -13.87 21.73 -19.85
C THR A 251 -13.21 22.63 -18.80
N LEU A 252 -12.27 22.08 -18.02
CA LEU A 252 -11.45 22.84 -17.08
C LEU A 252 -10.40 23.67 -17.83
N LEU A 253 -9.73 23.11 -18.83
CA LEU A 253 -8.71 23.80 -19.62
C LEU A 253 -9.32 24.90 -20.51
N ALA A 254 -10.55 24.69 -21.01
CA ALA A 254 -11.28 25.72 -21.77
C ALA A 254 -11.57 27.00 -20.95
N LYS A 255 -11.49 26.96 -19.61
CA LYS A 255 -11.59 28.15 -18.75
C LYS A 255 -10.32 29.01 -18.77
N VAL A 256 -9.20 28.48 -19.25
CA VAL A 256 -7.92 29.20 -19.39
C VAL A 256 -7.47 29.12 -20.86
N PRO A 257 -8.02 29.98 -21.74
CA PRO A 257 -7.79 29.91 -23.20
C PRO A 257 -6.31 30.02 -23.58
N ALA A 258 -5.51 30.75 -22.79
CA ALA A 258 -4.08 30.93 -23.01
C ALA A 258 -3.29 29.60 -23.08
N LEU A 259 -3.70 28.58 -22.33
CA LEU A 259 -3.06 27.26 -22.35
C LEU A 259 -3.43 26.47 -23.61
N CYS A 260 -4.66 26.64 -24.13
CA CYS A 260 -5.08 26.01 -25.38
C CYS A 260 -4.48 26.70 -26.61
N ASP A 261 -4.12 27.99 -26.52
CA ASP A 261 -3.50 28.78 -27.58
C ASP A 261 -1.96 28.76 -27.54
N THR A 262 -1.35 28.09 -26.56
CA THR A 262 0.12 28.01 -26.38
C THR A 262 0.79 27.33 -27.58
N TYR A 263 0.09 26.39 -28.20
CA TYR A 263 0.53 25.72 -29.42
C TYR A 263 0.02 26.48 -30.65
N LYS A 264 0.71 27.56 -31.03
CA LYS A 264 0.46 28.25 -32.32
C LYS A 264 0.88 27.32 -33.46
N ILE A 265 -0.04 26.49 -33.91
CA ILE A 265 0.09 25.79 -35.19
C ILE A 265 0.15 26.87 -36.27
N ASP A 266 1.21 26.83 -37.07
CA ASP A 266 1.42 27.78 -38.15
C ASP A 266 0.25 27.70 -39.14
N THR A 267 -0.72 28.61 -39.00
CA THR A 267 -1.87 28.77 -39.89
C THR A 267 -1.46 29.44 -41.20
N SER A 268 -0.47 28.89 -41.88
CA SER A 268 -0.19 29.17 -43.30
C SER A 268 -1.05 28.30 -44.24
N ILE A 269 -1.80 27.32 -43.70
CA ILE A 269 -2.74 26.48 -44.45
C ILE A 269 -4.18 26.80 -44.02
N GLY A 270 -4.86 27.61 -44.84
CA GLY A 270 -6.32 27.69 -45.02
C GLY A 270 -7.22 27.78 -43.77
N LYS A 271 -7.99 28.88 -43.64
CA LYS A 271 -9.11 29.00 -42.70
C LYS A 271 -10.00 27.75 -42.72
N ILE A 272 -9.91 26.92 -41.68
CA ILE A 272 -10.90 25.88 -41.39
C ILE A 272 -12.12 26.61 -40.81
N ASP A 273 -13.14 26.82 -41.64
CA ASP A 273 -14.42 27.37 -41.21
C ASP A 273 -15.28 26.24 -40.65
N THR A 274 -15.04 25.90 -39.39
CA THR A 274 -16.02 25.15 -38.60
C THR A 274 -16.29 25.98 -37.35
N GLY A 275 -17.56 26.13 -36.97
CA GLY A 275 -18.01 26.76 -35.73
C GLY A 275 -17.60 26.00 -34.45
N VAL A 276 -16.48 25.28 -34.49
CA VAL A 276 -15.95 24.39 -33.43
C VAL A 276 -14.48 24.80 -33.16
N LYS A 277 -14.23 26.06 -32.81
CA LYS A 277 -12.86 26.59 -32.67
C LYS A 277 -12.21 26.39 -31.29
N SER A 278 -12.97 26.03 -30.25
CA SER A 278 -12.41 25.94 -28.88
C SER A 278 -12.16 24.52 -28.36
N GLY A 279 -12.83 23.48 -28.89
CA GLY A 279 -12.74 22.12 -28.34
C GLY A 279 -11.56 21.29 -28.86
N PHE A 280 -11.16 21.50 -30.12
CA PHE A 280 -10.19 20.64 -30.80
C PHE A 280 -8.73 20.96 -30.43
N ASN A 281 -8.42 22.25 -30.24
CA ASN A 281 -7.08 22.68 -29.82
C ASN A 281 -6.75 22.17 -28.40
N CYS A 282 -7.72 22.20 -27.47
CA CYS A 282 -7.49 21.73 -26.11
C CYS A 282 -7.32 20.20 -26.02
N ASP A 283 -7.98 19.40 -26.88
CA ASP A 283 -7.80 17.93 -26.91
C ASP A 283 -6.40 17.53 -27.40
N LEU A 284 -5.89 18.23 -28.42
CA LEU A 284 -4.52 18.03 -28.90
C LEU A 284 -3.48 18.44 -27.86
N VAL A 285 -3.68 19.60 -27.22
CA VAL A 285 -2.79 20.10 -26.16
C VAL A 285 -2.74 19.13 -24.99
N LEU A 286 -3.88 18.64 -24.50
CA LEU A 286 -3.91 17.66 -23.41
C LEU A 286 -3.20 16.35 -23.76
N ARG A 287 -3.28 15.88 -25.01
CA ARG A 287 -2.58 14.67 -25.47
C ARG A 287 -1.07 14.86 -25.58
N ILE A 288 -0.63 15.98 -26.14
CA ILE A 288 0.79 16.34 -26.20
C ILE A 288 1.33 16.50 -24.76
N TRP A 289 0.56 17.15 -23.88
CA TRP A 289 0.91 17.35 -22.48
C TRP A 289 1.04 16.05 -21.70
N CYS A 290 0.12 15.10 -21.94
CA CYS A 290 0.20 13.75 -21.39
C CYS A 290 1.55 13.14 -21.77
N GLY A 291 1.85 13.02 -23.07
CA GLY A 291 3.13 12.48 -23.56
C GLY A 291 4.39 13.20 -23.05
N LEU A 292 4.32 14.52 -22.85
CA LEU A 292 5.40 15.32 -22.28
C LEU A 292 5.60 15.09 -20.77
N SER A 293 4.54 14.74 -20.04
CA SER A 293 4.66 14.36 -18.64
C SER A 293 5.38 13.02 -18.46
N GLU A 294 5.15 12.03 -19.34
CA GLU A 294 5.96 10.80 -19.36
C GLU A 294 7.39 11.05 -19.84
N PHE A 295 7.60 12.02 -20.74
CA PHE A 295 8.96 12.45 -21.10
C PHE A 295 9.72 12.95 -19.86
N GLY A 296 9.08 13.81 -19.05
CA GLY A 296 9.68 14.29 -17.79
C GLY A 296 9.97 13.17 -16.80
N ALA A 297 9.06 12.20 -16.67
CA ALA A 297 9.27 11.02 -15.82
C ALA A 297 10.43 10.14 -16.35
N THR A 298 10.46 9.88 -17.66
CA THR A 298 11.52 9.11 -18.31
C THR A 298 12.88 9.79 -18.11
N ALA A 299 12.96 11.11 -18.31
CA ALA A 299 14.16 11.89 -18.10
C ALA A 299 14.62 11.83 -16.63
N PHE A 300 13.70 11.90 -15.67
CA PHE A 300 13.99 11.77 -14.25
C PHE A 300 14.62 10.40 -13.93
N PHE A 301 14.01 9.31 -14.39
CA PHE A 301 14.53 7.96 -14.14
C PHE A 301 15.84 7.70 -14.88
N VAL A 302 16.01 8.19 -16.11
CA VAL A 302 17.30 8.11 -16.83
C VAL A 302 18.38 8.88 -16.08
N LEU A 303 18.10 10.09 -15.57
CA LEU A 303 19.05 10.86 -14.77
C LEU A 303 19.44 10.09 -13.49
N MET A 304 18.45 9.53 -12.77
CA MET A 304 18.71 8.71 -11.59
C MET A 304 19.50 7.44 -11.92
N ALA A 305 19.25 6.80 -13.07
CA ALA A 305 20.03 5.67 -13.55
C ALA A 305 21.50 6.05 -13.77
N LEU A 306 21.74 7.18 -14.46
CA LEU A 306 23.10 7.69 -14.70
C LEU A 306 23.84 8.03 -13.40
N LEU A 307 23.16 8.63 -12.43
CA LEU A 307 23.74 8.97 -11.12
C LEU A 307 24.07 7.73 -10.27
N THR A 308 23.41 6.60 -10.51
CA THR A 308 23.56 5.36 -9.73
C THR A 308 24.35 4.26 -10.46
N ILE A 309 25.05 4.59 -11.56
CA ILE A 309 25.91 3.65 -12.27
C ILE A 309 27.04 3.14 -11.35
N LYS A 310 27.15 1.81 -11.26
CA LYS A 310 28.21 1.07 -10.54
C LYS A 310 28.34 1.45 -9.05
N VAL A 311 27.24 1.79 -8.38
CA VAL A 311 27.21 1.90 -6.92
C VAL A 311 27.26 0.49 -6.32
N ARG A 312 28.24 0.23 -5.45
CA ARG A 312 28.46 -1.10 -4.84
C ARG A 312 28.23 -1.13 -3.33
N HIS A 313 28.46 0.00 -2.66
CA HIS A 313 28.31 0.11 -1.21
C HIS A 313 27.24 1.15 -0.86
N SER A 314 26.47 0.88 0.19
CA SER A 314 25.43 1.77 0.70
C SER A 314 25.96 3.05 1.35
N LYS A 315 27.26 3.07 1.70
CA LYS A 315 27.95 4.23 2.29
C LYS A 315 28.40 5.26 1.26
N ASP A 316 28.30 4.95 -0.03
CA ASP A 316 28.59 5.92 -1.09
C ASP A 316 27.62 7.10 -1.00
N ILE A 317 28.11 8.33 -1.22
CA ILE A 317 27.27 9.55 -1.28
C ILE A 317 26.12 9.38 -2.29
N ARG A 318 26.38 8.65 -3.39
CA ARG A 318 25.38 8.30 -4.42
C ARG A 318 24.30 7.34 -3.92
N ALA A 319 24.64 6.41 -3.03
CA ALA A 319 23.68 5.54 -2.38
C ALA A 319 22.80 6.31 -1.40
N THR A 320 23.37 7.29 -0.68
CA THR A 320 22.60 8.22 0.17
C THR A 320 21.60 9.04 -0.66
N LEU A 321 21.99 9.48 -1.87
CA LEU A 321 21.09 10.14 -2.81
C LEU A 321 19.96 9.19 -3.27
N HIS A 322 20.26 7.92 -3.55
CA HIS A 322 19.28 6.91 -3.97
C HIS A 322 18.28 6.54 -2.85
N ASN A 323 18.76 6.34 -1.63
CA ASN A 323 17.92 5.90 -0.50
C ASN A 323 17.23 7.07 0.25
N GLY A 324 17.67 8.32 0.06
CA GLY A 324 17.18 9.48 0.80
C GLY A 324 16.61 10.63 -0.06
N PHE A 325 16.50 11.82 0.53
CA PHE A 325 16.15 13.08 -0.15
C PHE A 325 14.87 13.04 -1.02
N TRP A 326 13.81 12.38 -0.55
CA TRP A 326 12.55 12.19 -1.28
C TRP A 326 11.88 13.50 -1.72
N PHE A 327 11.88 14.52 -0.86
CA PHE A 327 11.34 15.84 -1.21
C PHE A 327 12.01 16.45 -2.45
N PHE A 328 13.35 16.43 -2.50
CA PHE A 328 14.09 17.00 -3.63
C PHE A 328 13.88 16.20 -4.91
N LYS A 329 13.69 14.88 -4.81
CA LYS A 329 13.34 14.03 -5.96
C LYS A 329 11.95 14.35 -6.50
N LEU A 330 10.96 14.49 -5.62
CA LEU A 330 9.60 14.87 -6.03
C LEU A 330 9.60 16.27 -6.68
N LEU A 331 10.31 17.23 -6.09
CA LEU A 331 10.46 18.56 -6.67
C LEU A 331 11.15 18.50 -8.04
N ALA A 332 12.22 17.73 -8.18
CA ALA A 332 12.91 17.55 -9.46
C ALA A 332 12.00 16.94 -10.54
N LEU A 333 11.17 15.96 -10.16
CA LEU A 333 10.18 15.37 -11.06
C LEU A 333 9.14 16.39 -11.52
N ILE A 334 8.59 17.19 -10.59
CA ILE A 334 7.63 18.26 -10.91
C ILE A 334 8.28 19.32 -11.81
N LEU A 335 9.52 19.71 -11.55
CA LEU A 335 10.26 20.66 -12.39
C LEU A 335 10.50 20.12 -13.80
N LEU A 336 10.78 18.82 -13.95
CA LEU A 336 10.90 18.19 -15.27
C LEU A 336 9.56 18.14 -16.00
N TRP A 337 8.44 17.91 -15.32
CA TRP A 337 7.11 18.04 -15.93
C TRP A 337 6.83 19.46 -16.40
N VAL A 338 7.09 20.45 -15.54
CA VAL A 338 6.88 21.86 -15.90
C VAL A 338 7.83 22.27 -17.04
N GLY A 339 9.08 21.81 -17.00
CA GLY A 339 10.07 22.03 -18.05
C GLY A 339 9.66 21.43 -19.38
N ALA A 340 9.02 20.26 -19.38
CA ALA A 340 8.55 19.61 -20.59
C ALA A 340 7.48 20.45 -21.33
N PHE A 341 6.73 21.32 -20.65
CA PHE A 341 5.77 22.24 -21.30
C PHE A 341 6.43 23.22 -22.27
N PHE A 342 7.70 23.55 -22.07
CA PHE A 342 8.41 24.50 -22.93
C PHE A 342 8.98 23.84 -24.18
N ILE A 343 8.85 22.52 -24.33
CA ILE A 343 9.31 21.81 -25.53
C ILE A 343 8.30 22.05 -26.65
N PRO A 344 8.72 22.65 -27.79
CA PRO A 344 7.87 22.73 -28.94
C PRO A 344 7.70 21.32 -29.54
N ALA A 345 6.55 20.68 -29.29
CA ALA A 345 5.95 19.64 -30.13
C ALA A 345 5.87 20.01 -31.63
N SER A 346 7.00 19.88 -32.33
CA SER A 346 7.01 19.73 -33.78
C SER A 346 6.56 18.32 -34.17
N SER A 347 6.15 18.14 -35.43
CA SER A 347 5.90 16.82 -36.02
C SER A 347 7.08 15.87 -35.84
N ASP A 348 8.29 16.40 -36.01
CA ASP A 348 9.52 15.62 -36.02
C ASP A 348 9.84 15.14 -34.60
N PHE A 349 9.73 16.01 -33.60
CA PHE A 349 9.94 15.64 -32.20
C PHE A 349 8.96 14.56 -31.76
N THR A 350 7.67 14.73 -32.06
CA THR A 350 6.61 13.80 -31.65
C THR A 350 6.79 12.42 -32.31
N THR A 351 7.19 12.40 -33.59
CA THR A 351 7.45 11.16 -34.32
C THR A 351 8.67 10.42 -33.77
N VAL A 352 9.77 11.14 -33.53
CA VAL A 352 10.99 10.55 -32.92
C VAL A 352 10.66 10.00 -31.53
N TRP A 353 9.93 10.76 -30.73
CA TRP A 353 9.55 10.34 -29.38
C TRP A 353 8.65 9.10 -29.38
N MET A 354 7.71 9.00 -30.33
CA MET A 354 6.92 7.78 -30.53
C MET A 354 7.80 6.57 -30.85
N ILE A 355 8.84 6.70 -31.68
CA ILE A 355 9.75 5.60 -32.01
C ILE A 355 10.51 5.14 -30.76
N PHE A 356 11.05 6.08 -29.96
CA PHE A 356 11.65 5.76 -28.67
C PHE A 356 10.66 5.06 -27.72
N GLY A 357 9.42 5.56 -27.69
CA GLY A 357 8.29 4.95 -26.98
C GLY A 357 8.04 3.51 -27.38
N MET A 358 7.92 3.23 -28.67
CA MET A 358 7.70 1.89 -29.21
C MET A 358 8.85 0.93 -28.86
N CYS A 359 10.10 1.37 -29.06
CA CYS A 359 11.28 0.56 -28.73
C CYS A 359 11.37 0.29 -27.22
N GLY A 360 11.20 1.32 -26.39
CA GLY A 360 11.23 1.18 -24.93
C GLY A 360 10.09 0.31 -24.40
N SER A 361 8.89 0.46 -24.98
CA SER A 361 7.73 -0.37 -24.66
C SER A 361 7.97 -1.84 -24.99
N LEU A 362 8.60 -2.14 -26.13
CA LEU A 362 8.93 -3.51 -26.50
C LEU A 362 9.88 -4.14 -25.47
N LEU A 363 10.93 -3.42 -25.05
CA LEU A 363 11.83 -3.89 -24.00
C LEU A 363 11.11 -4.08 -22.66
N PHE A 364 10.24 -3.14 -22.28
CA PHE A 364 9.47 -3.23 -21.05
C PHE A 364 8.49 -4.41 -21.07
N ILE A 365 7.82 -4.66 -22.19
CA ILE A 365 6.91 -5.80 -22.34
C ILE A 365 7.67 -7.09 -22.03
N ILE A 366 8.89 -7.29 -22.55
CA ILE A 366 9.70 -8.48 -22.24
C ILE A 366 9.93 -8.63 -20.73
N ILE A 367 10.30 -7.54 -20.05
CA ILE A 367 10.49 -7.55 -18.58
C ILE A 367 9.17 -7.89 -17.88
N GLN A 368 8.06 -7.29 -18.31
CA GLN A 368 6.72 -7.57 -17.77
C GLN A 368 6.32 -9.04 -17.95
N LEU A 369 6.64 -9.65 -19.10
CA LEU A 369 6.37 -11.06 -19.37
C LEU A 369 7.14 -11.95 -18.38
N VAL A 370 8.43 -11.67 -18.16
CA VAL A 370 9.25 -12.42 -17.21
C VAL A 370 8.69 -12.29 -15.79
N LEU A 371 8.36 -11.08 -15.34
CA LEU A 371 7.77 -10.84 -14.02
C LEU A 371 6.42 -11.56 -13.84
N LEU A 372 5.60 -11.61 -14.88
CA LEU A 372 4.30 -12.28 -14.83
C LEU A 372 4.42 -13.80 -14.80
N ILE A 373 5.36 -14.38 -15.55
CA ILE A 373 5.66 -15.83 -15.51
C ILE A 373 6.20 -16.22 -14.14
N ASP A 374 7.14 -15.44 -13.62
CA ASP A 374 7.74 -15.61 -12.30
C ASP A 374 6.70 -15.51 -11.17
N PHE A 375 5.72 -14.61 -11.31
CA PHE A 375 4.55 -14.53 -10.43
C PHE A 375 3.69 -15.79 -10.49
N ALA A 376 3.41 -16.30 -11.70
CA ALA A 376 2.61 -17.50 -11.88
C ALA A 376 3.26 -18.73 -11.23
N HIS A 377 4.56 -18.92 -11.44
CA HIS A 377 5.34 -20.00 -10.84
C HIS A 377 5.31 -19.95 -9.31
N CYS A 378 5.62 -18.80 -8.72
CA CYS A 378 5.66 -18.72 -7.26
C CYS A 378 4.30 -18.70 -6.57
N TRP A 379 3.23 -18.26 -7.26
CA TRP A 379 1.90 -18.50 -6.72
C TRP A 379 1.66 -20.01 -6.65
N ASN A 380 1.89 -20.72 -7.75
CA ASN A 380 1.69 -22.17 -7.80
C ASN A 380 2.51 -22.91 -6.74
N GLU A 381 3.79 -22.61 -6.63
CA GLU A 381 4.71 -23.21 -5.67
C GLU A 381 4.26 -22.98 -4.22
N ARG A 382 4.03 -21.73 -3.81
CA ARG A 382 3.63 -21.40 -2.42
C ARG A 382 2.32 -22.07 -2.00
N TRP A 383 1.37 -22.20 -2.92
CA TRP A 383 0.09 -22.85 -2.60
C TRP A 383 0.20 -24.37 -2.59
N THR A 384 1.06 -24.94 -3.44
CA THR A 384 1.34 -26.37 -3.45
C THR A 384 2.10 -26.77 -2.18
N GLU A 385 3.13 -26.01 -1.80
CA GLU A 385 3.86 -26.17 -0.54
C GLU A 385 2.94 -26.02 0.67
N GLY A 386 2.12 -24.97 0.70
CA GLY A 386 1.15 -24.78 1.77
C GLY A 386 0.18 -25.95 1.90
N TYR A 387 -0.21 -26.60 0.80
CA TYR A 387 -1.02 -27.82 0.83
C TYR A 387 -0.26 -29.03 1.37
N GLU A 388 0.98 -29.25 0.91
CA GLU A 388 1.83 -30.37 1.36
C GLU A 388 2.18 -30.28 2.84
N GLU A 389 2.50 -29.08 3.34
CA GLU A 389 2.91 -28.85 4.73
C GLU A 389 1.73 -28.86 5.71
N SER A 390 0.64 -28.15 5.38
CA SER A 390 -0.49 -28.00 6.30
C SER A 390 -1.53 -29.11 6.18
N GLY A 391 -1.53 -29.85 5.06
CA GLY A 391 -2.59 -30.80 4.72
C GLY A 391 -3.99 -30.16 4.60
N SER A 392 -4.08 -28.83 4.57
CA SER A 392 -5.35 -28.11 4.58
C SER A 392 -6.00 -28.14 3.20
N ASN A 393 -7.25 -28.64 3.15
CA ASN A 393 -8.07 -28.66 1.94
C ASN A 393 -8.35 -27.26 1.36
N TRP A 394 -8.10 -26.18 2.11
CA TRP A 394 -8.27 -24.81 1.62
C TRP A 394 -7.32 -24.48 0.46
N TYR A 395 -6.04 -24.85 0.55
CA TYR A 395 -5.06 -24.61 -0.51
C TYR A 395 -5.40 -25.39 -1.78
N TYR A 396 -5.81 -26.65 -1.64
CA TYR A 396 -6.27 -27.47 -2.75
C TYR A 396 -7.53 -26.90 -3.42
N CYS A 397 -8.54 -26.54 -2.62
CA CYS A 397 -9.78 -25.92 -3.12
C CYS A 397 -9.49 -24.61 -3.86
N GLY A 398 -8.59 -23.78 -3.29
CA GLY A 398 -8.12 -22.57 -3.93
C GLY A 398 -7.43 -22.86 -5.27
N LEU A 399 -6.46 -23.77 -5.29
CA LEU A 399 -5.69 -24.09 -6.50
C LEU A 399 -6.61 -24.59 -7.63
N LEU A 400 -7.59 -25.45 -7.31
CA LEU A 400 -8.58 -25.93 -8.25
C LEU A 400 -9.52 -24.80 -8.73
N PHE A 401 -10.02 -23.97 -7.81
CA PHE A 401 -10.90 -22.85 -8.15
C PHE A 401 -10.25 -21.88 -9.13
N PHE A 402 -9.03 -21.40 -8.83
CA PHE A 402 -8.34 -20.44 -9.70
C PHE A 402 -7.93 -21.07 -11.04
N THR A 403 -7.56 -22.35 -11.06
CA THR A 403 -7.27 -23.07 -12.31
C THR A 403 -8.49 -23.10 -13.22
N VAL A 404 -9.66 -23.54 -12.70
CA VAL A 404 -10.91 -23.56 -13.47
C VAL A 404 -11.32 -22.15 -13.89
N LEU A 405 -11.18 -21.16 -13.01
CA LEU A 405 -11.49 -19.77 -13.30
C LEU A 405 -10.65 -19.24 -14.47
N PHE A 406 -9.33 -19.42 -14.47
CA PHE A 406 -8.47 -18.88 -15.53
C PHE A 406 -8.70 -19.55 -16.88
N TYR A 407 -8.86 -20.87 -16.93
CA TYR A 407 -9.19 -21.56 -18.18
C TYR A 407 -10.58 -21.20 -18.71
N SER A 408 -11.58 -21.12 -17.83
CA SER A 408 -12.93 -20.72 -18.24
C SER A 408 -12.96 -19.28 -18.77
N ALA A 409 -12.24 -18.36 -18.12
CA ALA A 409 -12.09 -16.99 -18.58
C ALA A 409 -11.34 -16.90 -19.93
N ALA A 410 -10.29 -17.71 -20.13
CA ALA A 410 -9.56 -17.74 -21.40
C ALA A 410 -10.44 -18.22 -22.56
N ILE A 411 -11.24 -19.27 -22.35
CA ILE A 411 -12.20 -19.79 -23.34
C ILE A 411 -13.31 -18.76 -23.61
N ALA A 412 -13.88 -18.17 -22.56
CA ALA A 412 -14.90 -17.13 -22.70
C ALA A 412 -14.37 -15.93 -23.50
N LEU A 413 -13.16 -15.45 -23.19
CA LEU A 413 -12.52 -14.37 -23.93
C LEU A 413 -12.30 -14.76 -25.41
N THR A 414 -11.85 -15.99 -25.68
CA THR A 414 -11.69 -16.50 -27.06
C THR A 414 -13.01 -16.44 -27.85
N VAL A 415 -14.11 -16.88 -27.25
CA VAL A 415 -15.44 -16.83 -27.88
C VAL A 415 -15.85 -15.38 -28.18
N LEU A 416 -15.67 -14.47 -27.21
CA LEU A 416 -15.96 -13.05 -27.41
C LEU A 416 -15.12 -12.44 -28.53
N LEU A 417 -13.83 -12.82 -28.65
CA LEU A 417 -12.96 -12.33 -29.72
C LEU A 417 -13.45 -12.79 -31.10
N TYR A 418 -13.91 -14.03 -31.25
CA TYR A 418 -14.49 -14.48 -32.51
C TYR A 418 -15.79 -13.74 -32.86
N VAL A 419 -16.66 -13.49 -31.87
CA VAL A 419 -17.94 -12.81 -32.09
C VAL A 419 -17.74 -11.34 -32.47
N TYR A 420 -16.84 -10.62 -31.80
CA TYR A 420 -16.70 -9.17 -32.00
C TYR A 420 -15.64 -8.78 -33.03
N TYR A 421 -14.51 -9.49 -33.10
CA TYR A 421 -13.38 -9.14 -33.96
C TYR A 421 -13.19 -10.09 -35.16
N GLY A 422 -13.94 -11.20 -35.19
CA GLY A 422 -13.83 -12.26 -36.19
C GLY A 422 -15.12 -12.62 -36.94
N ALA A 423 -16.26 -11.95 -36.68
CA ALA A 423 -17.54 -12.35 -37.29
C ALA A 423 -17.59 -12.14 -38.82
N ASN A 424 -16.87 -11.14 -39.32
CA ASN A 424 -16.87 -10.80 -40.74
C ASN A 424 -15.85 -11.64 -41.53
N ALA A 425 -16.24 -12.14 -42.70
CA ALA A 425 -15.37 -12.94 -43.58
C ALA A 425 -14.11 -12.19 -44.07
N GLN A 426 -14.12 -10.86 -44.03
CA GLN A 426 -12.96 -10.03 -44.38
C GLN A 426 -11.88 -9.98 -43.28
N CYS A 427 -12.18 -10.47 -42.07
CA CYS A 427 -11.30 -10.38 -40.90
C CYS A 427 -10.44 -11.64 -40.70
N VAL A 428 -9.91 -12.19 -41.80
CA VAL A 428 -9.13 -13.43 -41.82
C VAL A 428 -7.90 -13.33 -40.92
N THR A 429 -7.22 -12.18 -40.90
CA THR A 429 -6.06 -11.95 -40.04
C THR A 429 -6.41 -12.09 -38.56
N ASN A 430 -7.51 -11.47 -38.11
CA ASN A 430 -7.93 -11.56 -36.71
C ASN A 430 -8.31 -13.00 -36.34
N GLN A 431 -9.07 -13.69 -37.19
CA GLN A 431 -9.45 -15.09 -36.98
C GLN A 431 -8.22 -16.01 -36.88
N ALA A 432 -7.23 -15.81 -37.75
CA ALA A 432 -5.99 -16.59 -37.73
C ALA A 432 -5.19 -16.35 -36.46
N LEU A 433 -5.04 -15.09 -36.02
CA LEU A 433 -4.32 -14.75 -34.78
C LEU A 433 -4.98 -15.36 -33.54
N ILE A 434 -6.31 -15.29 -33.44
CA ILE A 434 -7.06 -15.90 -32.35
C ILE A 434 -6.89 -17.43 -32.36
N SER A 435 -7.00 -18.07 -33.54
CA SER A 435 -6.82 -19.52 -33.69
C SER A 435 -5.43 -19.99 -33.27
N VAL A 436 -4.38 -19.33 -33.76
CA VAL A 436 -2.99 -19.73 -33.51
C VAL A 436 -2.65 -19.60 -32.03
N ASN A 437 -3.04 -18.49 -31.39
CA ASN A 437 -2.76 -18.30 -29.97
C ASN A 437 -3.55 -19.27 -29.09
N LEU A 438 -4.78 -19.63 -29.46
CA LEU A 438 -5.54 -20.66 -28.75
C LEU A 438 -4.82 -22.02 -28.83
N ILE A 439 -4.37 -22.41 -30.02
CA ILE A 439 -3.62 -23.67 -30.23
C ILE A 439 -2.34 -23.67 -29.38
N PHE A 440 -1.59 -22.56 -29.37
CA PHE A 440 -0.39 -22.47 -28.55
C PHE A 440 -0.69 -22.53 -27.04
N CYS A 441 -1.79 -21.95 -26.57
CA CYS A 441 -2.20 -22.09 -25.16
C CYS A 441 -2.54 -23.53 -24.79
N ILE A 442 -3.20 -24.28 -25.69
CA ILE A 442 -3.48 -25.70 -25.49
C ILE A 442 -2.19 -26.52 -25.43
N ILE A 443 -1.25 -26.27 -26.36
CA ILE A 443 0.06 -26.93 -26.38
C ILE A 443 0.84 -26.63 -25.10
N ALA A 444 0.95 -25.35 -24.72
CA ALA A 444 1.66 -24.95 -23.50
C ALA A 444 1.05 -25.60 -22.25
N SER A 445 -0.29 -25.64 -22.15
CA SER A 445 -1.00 -26.29 -21.04
C SER A 445 -0.76 -27.80 -20.99
N ALA A 446 -0.72 -28.47 -22.15
CA ALA A 446 -0.38 -29.89 -22.22
C ALA A 446 1.08 -30.11 -21.75
N MET A 447 2.01 -29.27 -22.19
CA MET A 447 3.42 -29.31 -21.79
C MET A 447 3.61 -29.15 -20.28
N SER A 448 2.82 -28.32 -19.61
CA SER A 448 2.88 -28.14 -18.14
C SER A 448 2.49 -29.37 -17.33
N VAL A 449 1.78 -30.33 -17.91
CA VAL A 449 1.28 -31.55 -17.23
C VAL A 449 2.13 -32.78 -17.58
N LEU A 450 3.09 -32.67 -18.50
CA LEU A 450 3.93 -33.80 -18.89
C LEU A 450 4.75 -34.31 -17.68
N PRO A 451 4.77 -35.64 -17.43
CA PRO A 451 5.51 -36.21 -16.30
C PRO A 451 6.99 -35.82 -16.27
N ALA A 452 7.63 -35.72 -17.43
CA ALA A 452 9.03 -35.32 -17.57
C ALA A 452 9.33 -33.91 -17.00
N VAL A 453 8.36 -32.99 -17.13
CA VAL A 453 8.48 -31.62 -16.59
C VAL A 453 8.20 -31.60 -15.09
N GLN A 454 7.19 -32.35 -14.64
CA GLN A 454 6.80 -32.42 -13.23
C GLN A 454 7.86 -33.04 -12.32
N GLU A 455 8.72 -33.91 -12.86
CA GLU A 455 9.82 -34.52 -12.12
C GLU A 455 10.96 -33.53 -11.82
N HIS A 456 11.17 -32.53 -12.68
CA HIS A 456 12.28 -31.57 -12.57
C HIS A 456 11.86 -30.19 -12.01
N GLN A 457 10.58 -29.84 -12.10
CA GLN A 457 10.01 -28.59 -11.60
C GLN A 457 8.61 -28.84 -11.05
N ARG A 458 8.24 -28.15 -9.97
CA ARG A 458 6.87 -28.15 -9.40
C ARG A 458 5.90 -27.36 -10.28
N SER A 459 5.67 -27.89 -11.48
CA SER A 459 4.80 -27.30 -12.48
C SER A 459 3.34 -27.69 -12.23
N GLY A 460 2.48 -26.69 -12.00
CA GLY A 460 1.04 -26.89 -11.84
C GLY A 460 0.20 -26.38 -13.01
N LEU A 461 -1.06 -26.81 -13.06
CA LEU A 461 -2.04 -26.37 -14.06
C LEU A 461 -2.50 -24.91 -13.82
N LEU A 462 -2.38 -24.41 -12.58
CA LEU A 462 -2.72 -23.05 -12.19
C LEU A 462 -1.93 -22.00 -12.99
N GLN A 463 -0.60 -22.16 -13.01
CA GLN A 463 0.27 -21.25 -13.75
C GLN A 463 -0.02 -21.27 -15.26
N GLY A 464 -0.24 -22.45 -15.85
CA GLY A 464 -0.57 -22.59 -17.28
C GLY A 464 -1.89 -21.91 -17.64
N GLY A 465 -2.89 -22.00 -16.75
CA GLY A 465 -4.17 -21.30 -16.89
C GLY A 465 -4.02 -19.78 -16.86
N LEU A 466 -3.24 -19.24 -15.91
CA LEU A 466 -2.99 -17.80 -15.81
C LEU A 466 -2.25 -17.26 -17.05
N ILE A 467 -1.22 -17.97 -17.51
CA ILE A 467 -0.49 -17.59 -18.74
C ILE A 467 -1.41 -17.66 -19.96
N SER A 468 -2.26 -18.69 -20.07
CA SER A 468 -3.23 -18.81 -21.17
C SER A 468 -4.21 -17.64 -21.20
N LEU A 469 -4.75 -17.25 -20.03
CA LEU A 469 -5.62 -16.09 -19.91
C LEU A 469 -4.89 -14.80 -20.33
N TYR A 470 -3.65 -14.62 -19.91
CA TYR A 470 -2.87 -13.44 -20.27
C TYR A 470 -2.52 -13.40 -21.77
N VAL A 471 -2.22 -14.52 -22.40
CA VAL A 471 -2.01 -14.63 -23.86
C VAL A 471 -3.29 -14.29 -24.63
N MET A 472 -4.46 -14.73 -24.16
CA MET A 472 -5.74 -14.32 -24.75
C MET A 472 -6.01 -12.81 -24.56
N TYR A 473 -5.61 -12.24 -23.42
CA TYR A 473 -5.65 -10.80 -23.20
C TYR A 473 -4.70 -10.03 -24.16
N LEU A 474 -3.47 -10.50 -24.38
CA LEU A 474 -2.56 -9.90 -25.37
C LEU A 474 -3.13 -10.01 -26.79
N THR A 475 -3.81 -11.13 -27.09
CA THR A 475 -4.52 -11.32 -28.37
C THR A 475 -5.63 -10.30 -28.53
N TRP A 476 -6.45 -10.08 -27.49
CA TRP A 476 -7.47 -9.03 -27.48
C TRP A 476 -6.88 -7.65 -27.73
N SER A 477 -5.79 -7.32 -27.02
CA SER A 477 -5.08 -6.05 -27.19
C SER A 477 -4.48 -5.86 -28.60
N ALA A 478 -4.08 -6.95 -29.26
CA ALA A 478 -3.56 -6.90 -30.63
C ALA A 478 -4.68 -6.67 -31.66
N VAL A 479 -5.79 -7.42 -31.57
CA VAL A 479 -6.91 -7.29 -32.53
C VAL A 479 -7.69 -5.98 -32.34
N SER A 480 -7.70 -5.40 -31.12
CA SER A 480 -8.22 -4.04 -30.88
C SER A 480 -7.36 -2.95 -31.53
N SER A 481 -6.14 -3.28 -31.96
CA SER A 481 -5.27 -2.39 -32.73
C SER A 481 -5.35 -2.65 -34.24
N SER A 482 -6.27 -3.50 -34.69
CA SER A 482 -6.50 -3.74 -36.11
C SER A 482 -6.93 -2.46 -36.82
N THR A 483 -6.36 -2.22 -37.99
CA THR A 483 -6.57 -1.00 -38.77
C THR A 483 -7.84 -1.02 -39.61
N LEU A 484 -8.49 -2.18 -39.73
CA LEU A 484 -9.72 -2.37 -40.51
C LEU A 484 -10.97 -2.03 -39.67
N PRO A 485 -11.74 -0.98 -40.02
CA PRO A 485 -12.95 -0.61 -39.28
C PRO A 485 -14.01 -1.71 -39.21
N ALA A 486 -14.12 -2.52 -40.26
CA ALA A 486 -15.05 -3.66 -40.30
C ALA A 486 -14.69 -4.78 -39.32
N CYS A 487 -13.44 -4.82 -38.83
CA CYS A 487 -12.91 -5.87 -37.96
C CYS A 487 -12.67 -5.39 -36.53
N ASN A 488 -12.92 -4.11 -36.25
CA ASN A 488 -12.60 -3.51 -34.97
C ASN A 488 -13.74 -2.58 -34.53
N PRO A 489 -14.65 -3.07 -33.67
CA PRO A 489 -15.81 -2.31 -33.22
C PRO A 489 -15.46 -1.17 -32.25
N THR A 490 -14.23 -1.09 -31.74
CA THR A 490 -13.82 -0.01 -30.82
C THR A 490 -13.28 1.22 -31.55
N LEU A 491 -13.01 1.12 -32.86
CA LEU A 491 -12.59 2.28 -33.67
C LEU A 491 -13.72 3.30 -33.82
N THR A 492 -13.48 4.49 -33.27
CA THR A 492 -14.30 5.67 -33.55
C THR A 492 -13.65 6.48 -34.67
N LEU A 493 -14.27 6.48 -35.86
CA LEU A 493 -13.77 7.24 -37.02
C LEU A 493 -14.49 8.59 -37.14
N ASN A 494 -13.70 9.66 -37.22
CA ASN A 494 -14.17 11.01 -37.53
C ASN A 494 -13.73 11.37 -38.95
N ASN A 495 -14.67 11.72 -39.82
CA ASN A 495 -14.37 12.17 -41.18
C ASN A 495 -14.19 13.69 -41.21
N TYR A 496 -13.04 14.15 -41.70
CA TYR A 496 -12.77 15.56 -41.92
C TYR A 496 -12.54 15.84 -43.40
N THR A 497 -13.19 16.89 -43.90
CA THR A 497 -12.97 17.39 -45.26
C THR A 497 -11.95 18.51 -45.23
N ARG A 498 -10.79 18.29 -45.85
CA ARG A 498 -9.76 19.32 -46.03
C ARG A 498 -9.98 20.05 -47.35
N HIS A 499 -9.97 21.38 -47.29
CA HIS A 499 -9.91 22.24 -48.47
C HIS A 499 -8.45 22.57 -48.78
N SER A 500 -7.93 22.09 -49.92
CA SER A 500 -6.64 22.51 -50.43
C SER A 500 -6.69 23.97 -50.90
N PRO A 501 -5.67 24.81 -50.62
CA PRO A 501 -5.62 26.20 -51.09
C PRO A 501 -5.47 26.34 -52.62
N GLU A 502 -5.14 25.26 -53.33
CA GLU A 502 -5.18 25.19 -54.80
C GLU A 502 -6.36 24.32 -55.25
N GLY A 503 -7.16 24.86 -56.17
CA GLY A 503 -8.48 24.36 -56.50
C GLY A 503 -8.57 22.89 -56.91
N SER A 504 -9.71 22.29 -56.53
CA SER A 504 -10.35 21.09 -57.10
C SER A 504 -10.01 19.68 -56.59
N SER A 505 -9.40 19.50 -55.41
CA SER A 505 -9.52 18.21 -54.69
C SER A 505 -10.03 18.39 -53.26
N LYS A 506 -11.20 17.79 -52.97
CA LYS A 506 -11.68 17.56 -51.61
C LYS A 506 -11.00 16.29 -51.12
N HIS A 507 -9.98 16.40 -50.27
CA HIS A 507 -9.44 15.24 -49.57
C HIS A 507 -10.26 15.02 -48.29
N SER A 508 -11.01 13.93 -48.26
CA SER A 508 -11.64 13.43 -47.03
C SER A 508 -10.58 12.64 -46.28
N GLU A 509 -10.05 13.22 -45.21
CA GLU A 509 -9.12 12.54 -44.30
C GLU A 509 -9.92 11.99 -43.11
N THR A 510 -9.73 10.71 -42.79
CA THR A 510 -10.39 10.07 -41.65
C THR A 510 -9.42 10.02 -40.48
N SER A 511 -9.83 10.53 -39.32
CA SER A 511 -9.06 10.45 -38.08
C SER A 511 -9.69 9.47 -37.10
N VAL A 512 -8.90 9.02 -36.13
CA VAL A 512 -9.38 8.19 -35.02
C VAL A 512 -9.61 9.05 -33.77
N GLY A 513 -10.76 8.86 -33.13
CA GLY A 513 -11.03 9.42 -31.79
C GLY A 513 -10.29 8.64 -30.71
N VAL A 514 -9.55 9.33 -29.84
CA VAL A 514 -8.89 8.68 -28.69
C VAL A 514 -9.81 8.75 -27.48
N GLY A 515 -10.30 7.58 -27.06
CA GLY A 515 -11.02 7.39 -25.80
C GLY A 515 -10.29 6.36 -24.93
N PHE A 516 -10.54 6.41 -23.63
CA PHE A 516 -10.12 5.33 -22.73
C PHE A 516 -11.04 4.13 -22.93
N GLU A 517 -10.53 3.14 -23.66
CA GLU A 517 -11.24 1.89 -23.86
C GLU A 517 -11.01 0.96 -22.66
N LEU A 518 -11.92 0.00 -22.47
CA LEU A 518 -11.78 -1.04 -21.44
C LEU A 518 -10.43 -1.76 -21.55
N GLN A 519 -9.91 -1.90 -22.78
CA GLN A 519 -8.60 -2.46 -23.05
C GLN A 519 -7.46 -1.64 -22.42
N THR A 520 -7.50 -0.31 -22.50
CA THR A 520 -6.48 0.57 -21.90
C THR A 520 -6.47 0.41 -20.37
N TRP A 521 -7.64 0.38 -19.74
CA TRP A 521 -7.76 0.15 -18.29
C TRP A 521 -7.24 -1.22 -17.85
N ALA A 522 -7.60 -2.28 -18.58
CA ALA A 522 -7.07 -3.62 -18.31
C ALA A 522 -5.54 -3.66 -18.43
N THR A 523 -4.98 -2.95 -19.42
CA THR A 523 -3.53 -2.83 -19.63
C THR A 523 -2.83 -2.14 -18.47
N LEU A 524 -3.39 -1.01 -18.01
CA LEU A 524 -2.86 -0.28 -16.87
C LEU A 524 -2.97 -1.08 -15.58
N ALA A 525 -4.04 -1.86 -15.38
CA ALA A 525 -4.18 -2.71 -14.20
C ALA A 525 -3.10 -3.80 -14.14
N VAL A 526 -2.88 -4.55 -15.22
CA VAL A 526 -1.83 -5.57 -15.29
C VAL A 526 -0.45 -4.93 -15.09
N PHE A 527 -0.24 -3.75 -15.67
CA PHE A 527 0.97 -2.98 -15.52
C PHE A 527 1.25 -2.57 -14.06
N ILE A 528 0.26 -2.01 -13.36
CA ILE A 528 0.39 -1.60 -11.94
C ILE A 528 0.73 -2.82 -11.08
N VAL A 529 0.05 -3.96 -11.29
CA VAL A 529 0.33 -5.20 -10.57
C VAL A 529 1.77 -5.67 -10.83
N ALA A 530 2.24 -5.63 -12.07
CA ALA A 530 3.61 -6.03 -12.42
C ALA A 530 4.67 -5.12 -11.78
N VAL A 531 4.46 -3.80 -11.78
CA VAL A 531 5.38 -2.84 -11.14
C VAL A 531 5.42 -3.08 -9.63
N LEU A 532 4.26 -3.20 -8.97
CA LEU A 532 4.20 -3.49 -7.53
C LEU A 532 4.86 -4.84 -7.21
N TYR A 533 4.60 -5.87 -7.99
CA TYR A 533 5.24 -7.17 -7.82
C TYR A 533 6.76 -7.10 -7.94
N SER A 534 7.29 -6.34 -8.92
CA SER A 534 8.74 -6.16 -9.10
C SER A 534 9.42 -5.57 -7.85
N THR A 535 8.73 -4.66 -7.14
CA THR A 535 9.27 -4.06 -5.90
C THR A 535 9.29 -5.02 -4.72
N LEU A 536 8.29 -5.89 -4.64
CA LEU A 536 8.10 -6.83 -3.54
C LEU A 536 8.96 -8.08 -3.70
N ARG A 537 9.19 -8.53 -4.94
CA ARG A 537 9.91 -9.78 -5.22
C ARG A 537 11.43 -9.63 -5.26
N THR A 538 11.94 -8.50 -5.72
CA THR A 538 13.40 -8.31 -5.91
C THR A 538 14.18 -8.35 -4.58
N SER A 539 13.53 -8.48 -3.42
CA SER A 539 14.15 -8.74 -2.10
C SER A 539 14.29 -10.23 -1.74
N ALA A 540 13.64 -11.14 -2.47
CA ALA A 540 13.52 -12.53 -2.05
C ALA A 540 14.52 -13.48 -2.71
N HIS A 541 14.81 -13.38 -4.02
CA HIS A 541 15.84 -14.18 -4.70
C HIS A 541 16.32 -13.43 -5.96
N SER A 542 17.60 -13.06 -6.03
CA SER A 542 18.18 -12.22 -7.08
C SER A 542 18.82 -13.05 -8.21
N SER A 543 18.03 -13.76 -8.99
CA SER A 543 18.53 -14.46 -10.19
C SER A 543 18.78 -13.51 -11.38
N VAL A 544 17.99 -12.44 -11.52
CA VAL A 544 18.09 -11.50 -12.67
C VAL A 544 19.17 -10.42 -12.47
N GLY A 545 19.55 -10.12 -11.22
CA GLY A 545 20.63 -9.16 -10.89
C GLY A 545 22.06 -9.70 -11.10
N ARG A 546 22.22 -11.00 -11.32
CA ARG A 546 23.53 -11.67 -11.46
C ARG A 546 24.12 -11.61 -12.88
N LEU A 547 23.48 -10.93 -13.83
CA LEU A 547 23.97 -10.81 -15.20
C LEU A 547 25.07 -9.74 -15.38
N ASP A 548 25.41 -8.96 -14.34
CA ASP A 548 26.43 -7.89 -14.41
C ASP A 548 27.58 -8.04 -13.38
N MET A 549 27.80 -9.26 -12.85
CA MET A 549 28.92 -9.50 -11.93
C MET A 549 29.81 -10.64 -12.40
N ASN A 550 30.46 -10.43 -13.54
CA ASN A 550 31.54 -11.29 -14.01
C ASN A 550 32.76 -10.44 -14.37
N THR A 551 33.52 -10.00 -13.35
CA THR A 551 34.96 -9.76 -13.52
C THR A 551 35.67 -9.98 -12.19
N ARG A 552 36.27 -11.18 -12.10
CA ARG A 552 37.50 -11.58 -11.41
C ARG A 552 38.21 -10.47 -10.61
N ASP A 553 38.18 -10.57 -9.29
CA ASP A 553 39.39 -10.56 -8.47
C ASP A 553 39.10 -11.26 -7.13
N GLY A 554 40.06 -12.06 -6.66
CA GLY A 554 39.87 -13.04 -5.61
C GLY A 554 39.56 -12.45 -4.24
N MET A 555 38.44 -12.88 -3.65
CA MET A 555 38.28 -13.13 -2.24
C MET A 555 37.22 -14.23 -2.10
N GLU A 556 37.47 -15.16 -1.20
CA GLU A 556 36.89 -16.50 -1.10
C GLU A 556 35.36 -16.53 -0.93
N ASN A 557 34.75 -17.61 -1.44
CA ASN A 557 33.40 -18.15 -1.18
C ASN A 557 32.38 -17.21 -0.49
N PRO A 558 31.31 -16.75 -1.17
CA PRO A 558 30.13 -16.27 -0.48
C PRO A 558 29.45 -17.48 0.18
N ILE A 559 29.68 -17.60 1.48
CA ILE A 559 29.04 -18.53 2.40
C ILE A 559 27.53 -18.52 2.12
N LEU A 560 26.98 -19.73 1.91
CA LEU A 560 25.56 -20.03 2.05
C LEU A 560 25.06 -19.39 3.34
N LEU A 561 24.28 -18.31 3.21
CA LEU A 561 23.50 -17.78 4.33
C LEU A 561 22.38 -18.80 4.59
N GLU A 562 22.68 -19.77 5.45
CA GLU A 562 21.68 -20.37 6.32
C GLU A 562 20.91 -19.24 7.04
N PRO A 563 19.62 -19.44 7.36
CA PRO A 563 18.90 -18.47 8.17
C PRO A 563 19.61 -18.37 9.52
N VAL A 564 20.19 -17.20 9.80
CA VAL A 564 20.81 -16.91 11.09
C VAL A 564 19.75 -17.04 12.17
N GLU A 565 19.84 -18.11 12.97
CA GLU A 565 19.27 -18.14 14.30
C GLU A 565 19.91 -17.00 15.10
N THR A 566 19.10 -15.99 15.44
CA THR A 566 19.50 -14.89 16.32
C THR A 566 19.74 -15.43 17.73
N ASN A 567 20.98 -15.81 18.02
CA ASN A 567 21.48 -15.97 19.39
C ASN A 567 21.86 -14.58 19.94
N ASP A 568 20.86 -13.78 20.27
CA ASP A 568 21.05 -12.48 20.93
C ASP A 568 21.25 -12.68 22.44
N ASN A 569 22.48 -13.02 22.82
CA ASN A 569 23.01 -12.70 24.14
C ASN A 569 23.53 -11.25 24.14
N SER A 570 22.64 -10.28 24.01
CA SER A 570 22.91 -8.90 24.40
C SER A 570 21.72 -8.32 25.15
N SER A 571 21.97 -8.00 26.41
CA SER A 571 21.06 -7.43 27.39
C SER A 571 20.30 -6.20 26.88
N GLY A 572 18.97 -6.29 26.91
CA GLY A 572 18.06 -5.28 27.45
C GLY A 572 17.94 -3.94 26.73
N GLN A 573 16.95 -3.85 25.83
CA GLN A 573 15.99 -2.73 25.76
C GLN A 573 14.98 -3.03 24.65
N ASP A 574 13.80 -3.52 25.04
CA ASP A 574 12.66 -3.71 24.15
C ASP A 574 12.18 -2.33 23.66
N LYS A 575 12.63 -1.93 22.47
CA LYS A 575 12.05 -0.80 21.75
C LYS A 575 10.82 -1.30 21.00
N GLU A 576 9.65 -1.16 21.62
CA GLU A 576 8.37 -1.22 20.92
C GLU A 576 8.28 -0.04 19.91
N GLY A 577 8.78 -0.29 18.71
CA GLY A 577 8.68 0.59 17.55
C GLY A 577 9.13 -0.17 16.31
N GLN A 578 8.45 0.06 15.18
CA GLN A 578 8.77 -0.60 13.91
C GLN A 578 10.22 -0.28 13.50
N THR A 579 11.13 -1.25 13.62
CA THR A 579 12.53 -1.10 13.23
C THR A 579 12.68 -1.36 11.73
N ILE A 580 13.19 -0.37 10.99
CA ILE A 580 13.64 -0.58 9.61
C ILE A 580 14.94 -1.36 9.71
N VAL A 581 14.93 -2.62 9.27
CA VAL A 581 16.14 -3.44 9.21
C VAL A 581 16.98 -2.96 8.03
N ASN A 582 18.18 -2.46 8.31
CA ASN A 582 19.13 -2.01 7.30
C ASN A 582 19.81 -3.22 6.67
N ASP A 583 19.23 -3.72 5.59
CA ASP A 583 19.70 -4.90 4.86
C ASP A 583 20.77 -4.61 3.81
N GLU A 584 21.26 -3.37 3.73
CA GLU A 584 22.25 -2.92 2.75
C GLU A 584 23.54 -2.39 3.41
N GLU A 585 23.78 -2.63 4.71
CA GLU A 585 24.88 -1.99 5.45
C GLU A 585 26.29 -2.30 4.89
N GLU A 586 26.49 -3.51 4.35
CA GLU A 586 27.78 -3.94 3.78
C GLU A 586 27.83 -3.82 2.25
N CYS A 587 26.75 -4.18 1.56
CA CYS A 587 26.65 -4.16 0.10
C CYS A 587 25.20 -3.91 -0.38
N VAL A 588 25.04 -3.49 -1.63
CA VAL A 588 23.71 -3.27 -2.23
C VAL A 588 23.03 -4.58 -2.61
N THR A 589 21.74 -4.72 -2.29
CA THR A 589 20.96 -5.96 -2.52
C THR A 589 20.51 -6.13 -3.98
N TYR A 590 20.46 -5.03 -4.74
CA TYR A 590 20.11 -4.99 -6.16
C TYR A 590 20.86 -3.86 -6.87
N SER A 591 20.96 -3.93 -8.20
CA SER A 591 21.54 -2.83 -8.99
C SER A 591 20.58 -1.64 -9.05
N TYR A 592 20.96 -0.53 -8.42
CA TYR A 592 20.18 0.72 -8.42
C TYR A 592 19.95 1.26 -9.83
N CYS A 593 20.97 1.19 -10.69
CA CYS A 593 20.87 1.60 -12.08
C CYS A 593 19.80 0.80 -12.83
N MET A 594 19.77 -0.53 -12.68
CA MET A 594 18.80 -1.38 -13.36
C MET A 594 17.36 -1.13 -12.91
N LEU A 595 17.13 -0.79 -11.63
CA LEU A 595 15.82 -0.36 -11.16
C LEU A 595 15.33 0.87 -11.93
N HIS A 596 16.18 1.90 -12.05
CA HIS A 596 15.81 3.14 -12.73
C HIS A 596 15.65 2.95 -14.24
N VAL A 597 16.48 2.12 -14.87
CA VAL A 597 16.31 1.74 -16.28
C VAL A 597 14.96 1.05 -16.50
N MET A 598 14.59 0.11 -15.62
CA MET A 598 13.28 -0.56 -15.69
C MET A 598 12.12 0.43 -15.57
N LEU A 599 12.19 1.38 -14.62
CA LEU A 599 11.16 2.42 -14.44
C LEU A 599 11.11 3.42 -15.61
N ALA A 600 12.25 3.73 -16.25
CA ALA A 600 12.29 4.55 -17.47
C ALA A 600 11.69 3.82 -18.67
N LEU A 601 11.90 2.51 -18.80
CA LEU A 601 11.21 1.71 -19.82
C LEU A 601 9.70 1.60 -19.52
N ALA A 602 9.33 1.51 -18.25
CA ALA A 602 7.95 1.50 -17.79
C ALA A 602 7.21 2.80 -18.13
N SER A 603 7.84 3.97 -18.00
CA SER A 603 7.25 5.25 -18.40
C SER A 603 7.03 5.35 -19.90
N LEU A 604 7.96 4.85 -20.72
CA LEU A 604 7.77 4.75 -22.18
C LEU A 604 6.60 3.82 -22.55
N TYR A 605 6.43 2.71 -21.81
CA TYR A 605 5.30 1.81 -21.98
C TYR A 605 3.95 2.44 -21.64
N VAL A 606 3.89 3.17 -20.51
CA VAL A 606 2.68 3.92 -20.12
C VAL A 606 2.31 4.94 -21.19
N MET A 607 3.28 5.70 -21.69
CA MET A 607 3.07 6.68 -22.75
C MET A 607 2.43 6.06 -24.00
N MET A 608 2.96 4.93 -24.49
CA MET A 608 2.39 4.25 -25.66
C MET A 608 1.00 3.68 -25.36
N THR A 609 0.76 3.21 -24.15
CA THR A 609 -0.52 2.62 -23.73
C THR A 609 -1.63 3.66 -23.64
N ILE A 610 -1.40 4.79 -22.98
CA ILE A 610 -2.41 5.85 -22.82
C ILE A 610 -2.71 6.57 -24.14
N THR A 611 -1.77 6.54 -25.09
CA THR A 611 -1.98 7.05 -26.46
C THR A 611 -2.59 6.01 -27.41
N ASN A 612 -3.03 4.86 -26.89
CA ASN A 612 -3.59 3.73 -27.64
C ASN A 612 -2.70 3.28 -28.83
N TRP A 613 -1.39 3.47 -28.72
CA TRP A 613 -0.41 3.11 -29.75
C TRP A 613 -0.67 3.72 -31.14
N TYR A 614 -1.39 4.85 -31.20
CA TYR A 614 -1.65 5.55 -32.45
C TYR A 614 -0.43 6.35 -32.93
N SER A 615 -0.37 6.57 -34.24
CA SER A 615 0.68 7.39 -34.85
C SER A 615 0.19 8.82 -35.12
N PRO A 616 1.01 9.84 -34.85
CA PRO A 616 0.68 11.21 -35.20
C PRO A 616 0.68 11.39 -36.73
N SER A 617 -0.33 12.07 -37.27
CA SER A 617 -0.35 12.51 -38.67
C SER A 617 0.59 13.70 -38.91
N SER A 618 0.85 14.01 -40.18
CA SER A 618 1.66 15.16 -40.61
C SER A 618 1.19 16.51 -40.05
N ASN A 619 -0.08 16.63 -39.68
CA ASN A 619 -0.64 17.87 -39.13
C ASN A 619 -0.66 17.90 -37.60
N LEU A 620 -0.19 16.84 -36.93
CA LEU A 620 -0.29 16.59 -35.47
C LEU A 620 -1.72 16.51 -34.90
N GLN A 621 -2.69 17.11 -35.58
CA GLN A 621 -4.08 17.26 -35.22
C GLN A 621 -4.89 15.96 -35.29
N THR A 622 -4.46 15.02 -36.12
CA THR A 622 -5.17 13.74 -36.31
C THR A 622 -4.29 12.56 -35.94
N MET A 623 -4.90 11.55 -35.32
CA MET A 623 -4.28 10.27 -35.00
C MET A 623 -4.72 9.22 -36.00
N GLN A 624 -3.79 8.34 -36.38
CA GLN A 624 -4.03 7.24 -37.30
C GLN A 624 -3.72 5.90 -36.63
N THR A 625 -4.42 4.86 -37.09
CA THR A 625 -4.16 3.50 -36.64
C THR A 625 -2.80 3.03 -37.13
N ASN A 626 -2.12 2.23 -36.30
CA ASN A 626 -0.76 1.77 -36.59
C ASN A 626 -0.71 0.24 -36.68
N ASN A 627 -0.45 -0.28 -37.88
CA ASN A 627 -0.27 -1.73 -38.08
C ASN A 627 0.88 -2.31 -37.23
N ALA A 628 1.91 -1.51 -36.91
CA ALA A 628 3.02 -1.97 -36.08
C ALA A 628 2.57 -2.33 -34.66
N ALA A 629 1.59 -1.61 -34.10
CA ALA A 629 1.07 -1.87 -32.76
C ALA A 629 0.43 -3.27 -32.66
N LEU A 630 -0.34 -3.66 -33.68
CA LEU A 630 -0.94 -5.00 -33.77
C LEU A 630 0.13 -6.09 -33.76
N TRP A 631 1.18 -5.94 -34.57
CA TRP A 631 2.25 -6.94 -34.67
C TRP A 631 3.14 -6.99 -33.43
N ILE A 632 3.47 -5.85 -32.83
CA ILE A 632 4.25 -5.82 -31.57
C ILE A 632 3.52 -6.59 -30.48
N LYS A 633 2.22 -6.35 -30.31
CA LYS A 633 1.40 -7.05 -29.30
C LYS A 633 1.24 -8.55 -29.62
N THR A 634 1.08 -8.89 -30.91
CA THR A 634 1.02 -10.28 -31.36
C THR A 634 2.31 -11.03 -31.07
N VAL A 635 3.46 -10.48 -31.47
CA VAL A 635 4.78 -11.09 -31.22
C VAL A 635 5.05 -11.21 -29.73
N SER A 636 4.61 -10.24 -28.93
CA SER A 636 4.70 -10.30 -27.46
C SER A 636 3.94 -11.51 -26.89
N SER A 637 2.80 -11.87 -27.47
CA SER A 637 2.05 -13.07 -27.05
C SER A 637 2.80 -14.37 -27.36
N TRP A 638 3.45 -14.46 -28.52
CA TRP A 638 4.29 -15.61 -28.89
C TRP A 638 5.54 -15.69 -28.04
N LEU A 639 6.17 -14.55 -27.75
CA LEU A 639 7.32 -14.48 -26.87
C LEU A 639 6.95 -14.91 -25.44
N CYS A 640 5.77 -14.51 -24.94
CA CYS A 640 5.27 -14.95 -23.64
C CYS A 640 5.16 -16.47 -23.55
N LEU A 641 4.55 -17.09 -24.57
CA LEU A 641 4.44 -18.55 -24.66
C LEU A 641 5.80 -19.22 -24.77
N LEU A 642 6.70 -18.69 -25.61
CA LEU A 642 8.05 -19.22 -25.78
C LEU A 642 8.85 -19.15 -24.49
N LEU A 643 8.84 -18.01 -23.80
CA LEU A 643 9.50 -17.84 -22.51
C LEU A 643 8.90 -18.79 -21.47
N TYR A 644 7.58 -18.91 -21.40
CA TYR A 644 6.90 -19.81 -20.48
C TYR A 644 7.28 -21.27 -20.73
N VAL A 645 7.13 -21.75 -21.96
CA VAL A 645 7.52 -23.11 -22.36
C VAL A 645 9.00 -23.36 -22.09
N TRP A 646 9.86 -22.38 -22.36
CA TRP A 646 11.28 -22.46 -22.05
C TRP A 646 11.53 -22.57 -20.54
N THR A 647 10.82 -21.83 -19.69
CA THR A 647 10.95 -21.97 -18.23
C THR A 647 10.59 -23.36 -17.72
N LEU A 648 9.64 -24.05 -18.38
CA LEU A 648 9.25 -25.42 -18.04
C LEU A 648 10.27 -26.45 -18.53
N TRP A 649 10.81 -26.29 -19.74
CA TRP A 649 11.67 -27.29 -20.38
C TRP A 649 13.16 -27.09 -20.15
N ALA A 650 13.62 -25.89 -19.80
CA ALA A 650 15.04 -25.63 -19.59
C ALA A 650 15.66 -26.57 -18.53
N PRO A 651 15.02 -26.86 -17.38
CA PRO A 651 15.55 -27.81 -16.40
C PRO A 651 15.60 -29.26 -16.90
N VAL A 652 14.71 -29.64 -17.83
CA VAL A 652 14.69 -30.98 -18.42
C VAL A 652 15.80 -31.15 -19.46
N VAL A 653 16.07 -30.10 -20.25
CA VAL A 653 17.04 -30.13 -21.36
C VAL A 653 18.48 -29.86 -20.88
N LEU A 654 18.65 -28.98 -19.90
CA LEU A 654 19.95 -28.52 -19.42
C LEU A 654 20.24 -29.06 -18.01
N GLN A 655 20.40 -30.38 -17.88
CA GLN A 655 20.62 -31.04 -16.58
C GLN A 655 21.90 -30.59 -15.85
N ASP A 656 22.85 -29.97 -16.55
CA ASP A 656 24.14 -29.49 -15.98
C ASP A 656 24.07 -28.07 -15.37
N ARG A 657 22.89 -27.46 -15.22
CA ARG A 657 22.74 -26.12 -14.62
C ARG A 657 21.74 -26.14 -13.46
N ASP A 658 22.11 -25.50 -12.35
CA ASP A 658 21.19 -25.26 -11.25
C ASP A 658 20.11 -24.24 -11.66
N PHE A 659 18.85 -24.68 -11.61
CA PHE A 659 17.65 -23.86 -11.84
C PHE A 659 16.82 -23.65 -10.56
N SER A 660 17.35 -24.08 -9.41
CA SER A 660 16.77 -23.90 -8.06
C SER A 660 16.89 -22.46 -7.57
#